data_AF-A0A0Q3X937-F1
#
_entry.id   AF-A0A0Q3X937-F1
#
_cell.length_a   1.000
_cell.length_b   1.000
_cell.length_c   1.000
_cell.angle_alpha   90.00
_cell.angle_beta   90.00
_cell.angle_gamma   90.00
#
_symmetry.space_group_name_H-M   'P 1'
#
loop_
_entity.id
_entity.type
_entity.pdbx_description
1 polymer ?
#
loop_
_entity_poly.entity_id
_entity_poly.type
_entity_poly.pdbx_seq_one_letter_code
_entity_poly.pdbx_strand_id
1 'polypeptide(L)'
;MVAAHTSHSSSSGEWIACLDKRPLERSSEDVDIIFTRLKEVKAFEKFHPNLLQQICLCGYYENLEKGITLFRQGDIGMNWYAVLTGSLDVKVSDTSNHQDAVTICTLGIGTAFGESILDNTPRHATIVTREYSELLRIEQKDFKALWEKYRQYMSGLLTPPYGVMETGSNNDRMPDKDSMSSGALCQVSKNCSKTPLIEPHIPHRSTKTITQVPSEKILRAGKILRNTILSRAPHMIRDRKYHLKTYRQCCVGTELVDWMMQQSPCVHLRTQAVGMWQVLLEEGVLNHVDQEHHFQDKYLFYRFLDDEHEDAPLPTEEEKKECDEELQDTMLLLSQIGPDAHMRMILRKPPGQRTVDDLEFIYEELLHIKALSHLSTTVKRELAGVLIFESHPKAGTVLFNQGEEGTSWYIILKGSVNVVIYGKGVVCTLHEGDDFGKLALVNDAPRAASIVLREDNCHFLRVDKEDFNRILRDVEANTVRLKEHDQDVLVLEKIPAGNRVSNQGNSQPQHKYIVMSGTPEKILEHFLETMRLEATLNEATEQLKEHLKGMTDFAPSQGTEQEKMDYALNNKRRVIRLVLQWAALYGDLLQEDEAAMAFLEHKVLLQLFNTSDDRAQKRQPIRGSDEVLFKVYCIDQTYTTIRVPVSSSVKEVISAVADKLGSGEGLIIVKMSSGGEKVVLKPHDVSVFTTLSVNGRLFACPRDQFDSLAPLPEQEGPSAGTVGTFELMSSKDLAHQMTIYDWELFNCVHEDPSRNHRAYRLTVAKLDPPIIPFMPLLIKVKEDFGDLIAFMLGCSDRTVVSAAMGDITLKSIVELYLLLPL
;
A
#
# COMPACT_ATOMS: atom_id res chain seq x y z
N MET A 1 18.22 28.65 5.13
CA MET A 1 17.05 28.85 6.02
C MET A 1 15.85 28.14 5.42
N VAL A 2 15.73 26.84 5.72
CA VAL A 2 14.42 26.18 5.68
C VAL A 2 13.88 26.41 7.07
N ALA A 3 12.82 27.21 7.19
CA ALA A 3 12.06 27.25 8.42
C ALA A 3 11.51 25.84 8.60
N ALA A 4 12.18 25.04 9.43
CA ALA A 4 11.59 23.86 9.99
C ALA A 4 10.40 24.37 10.79
N HIS A 5 9.22 24.33 10.17
CA HIS A 5 7.98 24.22 10.91
C HIS A 5 8.20 23.03 11.83
N THR A 6 8.43 23.31 13.11
CA THR A 6 8.26 22.38 14.21
C THR A 6 6.77 22.02 14.24
N SER A 7 6.35 21.23 13.24
CA SER A 7 5.32 20.25 13.46
C SER A 7 5.92 19.34 14.51
N HIS A 8 5.33 19.35 15.71
CA HIS A 8 5.50 18.24 16.63
C HIS A 8 5.21 16.99 15.79
N SER A 9 6.25 16.23 15.46
CA SER A 9 6.10 14.87 14.97
C SER A 9 5.71 14.01 16.16
N SER A 10 4.54 14.32 16.70
CA SER A 10 3.81 13.39 17.54
C SER A 10 3.68 12.09 16.75
N SER A 11 4.05 10.99 17.38
CA SER A 11 4.07 9.69 16.70
C SER A 11 2.71 9.41 16.07
N SER A 12 2.68 8.85 14.87
CA SER A 12 1.44 8.63 14.08
C SER A 12 0.38 7.74 14.77
N GLY A 13 0.64 7.27 15.99
CA GLY A 13 -0.24 6.48 16.84
C GLY A 13 -0.63 7.12 18.18
N GLU A 14 -0.32 8.41 18.46
CA GLU A 14 -0.69 9.03 19.75
C GLU A 14 -2.20 9.01 20.04
N TRP A 15 -3.01 9.20 19.01
CA TRP A 15 -4.47 9.13 19.12
C TRP A 15 -4.97 7.74 19.57
N ILE A 16 -4.21 6.66 19.31
CA ILE A 16 -4.52 5.30 19.77
C ILE A 16 -4.33 5.24 21.29
N ALA A 17 -3.20 5.75 21.79
CA ALA A 17 -2.93 5.81 23.22
C ALA A 17 -3.99 6.66 23.97
N CYS A 18 -4.52 7.70 23.32
CA CYS A 18 -5.66 8.48 23.84
C CYS A 18 -6.96 7.66 23.90
N LEU A 19 -7.24 6.81 22.91
CA LEU A 19 -8.42 5.93 22.90
C LEU A 19 -8.29 4.72 23.86
N ASP A 20 -7.07 4.27 24.16
CA ASP A 20 -6.80 3.22 25.16
C ASP A 20 -7.10 3.70 26.60
N LYS A 21 -7.04 5.02 26.85
CA LYS A 21 -7.51 5.60 28.11
C LYS A 21 -9.01 5.37 28.27
N ARG A 22 -9.44 5.03 29.48
CA ARG A 22 -10.86 4.91 29.80
C ARG A 22 -11.57 6.24 29.55
N PRO A 23 -12.84 6.26 29.07
CA PRO A 23 -13.57 7.50 28.80
C PRO A 23 -13.53 8.56 29.92
N LEU A 24 -13.57 8.12 31.19
CA LEU A 24 -13.53 9.00 32.37
C LEU A 24 -12.16 9.63 32.65
N GLU A 25 -11.10 9.10 32.05
CA GLU A 25 -9.70 9.52 32.27
C GLU A 25 -9.15 10.38 31.12
N ARG A 26 -9.96 10.63 30.08
CA ARG A 26 -9.55 11.43 28.91
C ARG A 26 -9.52 12.91 29.25
N SER A 27 -8.40 13.56 28.93
CA SER A 27 -8.25 15.01 29.00
C SER A 27 -8.90 15.69 27.78
N SER A 28 -9.00 17.03 27.81
CA SER A 28 -9.41 17.79 26.62
C SER A 28 -8.42 17.63 25.47
N GLU A 29 -7.12 17.55 25.78
CA GLU A 29 -6.06 17.35 24.79
C GLU A 29 -6.17 15.97 24.12
N ASP A 30 -6.49 14.93 24.89
CA ASP A 30 -6.75 13.59 24.34
C ASP A 30 -7.88 13.64 23.30
N VAL A 31 -8.97 14.36 23.63
CA VAL A 31 -10.12 14.51 22.75
C VAL A 31 -9.77 15.28 21.48
N ASP A 32 -8.96 16.33 21.57
CA ASP A 32 -8.55 17.14 20.42
C ASP A 32 -7.65 16.34 19.45
N ILE A 33 -6.75 15.50 20.00
CA ILE A 33 -5.91 14.58 19.23
C ILE A 33 -6.78 13.54 18.49
N ILE A 34 -7.71 12.89 19.21
CA ILE A 34 -8.63 11.92 18.60
C ILE A 34 -9.52 12.59 17.55
N PHE A 35 -10.07 13.77 17.84
CA PHE A 35 -10.93 14.53 16.94
C PHE A 35 -10.23 14.86 15.63
N THR A 36 -8.97 15.29 15.71
CA THR A 36 -8.14 15.60 14.54
C THR A 36 -7.99 14.40 13.62
N ARG A 37 -7.96 13.18 14.16
CA ARG A 37 -7.93 11.95 13.36
C ARG A 37 -9.31 11.55 12.84
N LEU A 38 -10.33 11.55 13.69
CA LEU A 38 -11.66 11.05 13.33
C LEU A 38 -12.41 11.95 12.34
N LYS A 39 -12.12 13.26 12.29
CA LYS A 39 -12.76 14.17 11.32
C LYS A 39 -12.49 13.82 9.85
N GLU A 40 -11.43 13.05 9.58
CA GLU A 40 -11.04 12.60 8.24
C GLU A 40 -11.76 11.31 7.81
N VAL A 41 -12.47 10.64 8.74
CA VAL A 41 -13.20 9.41 8.46
C VAL A 41 -14.49 9.75 7.73
N LYS A 42 -14.72 9.11 6.57
CA LYS A 42 -15.84 9.42 5.68
C LYS A 42 -17.22 9.35 6.35
N ALA A 43 -17.48 8.35 7.20
CA ALA A 43 -18.71 8.26 7.98
C ALA A 43 -18.98 9.50 8.87
N PHE A 44 -17.94 10.25 9.23
CA PHE A 44 -18.02 11.41 10.12
C PHE A 44 -17.96 12.75 9.41
N GLU A 45 -17.76 12.79 8.08
CA GLU A 45 -17.63 14.02 7.31
C GLU A 45 -18.84 14.97 7.48
N LYS A 46 -20.05 14.39 7.57
CA LYS A 46 -21.31 15.14 7.75
C LYS A 46 -21.68 15.38 9.23
N PHE A 47 -20.87 14.91 10.18
CA PHE A 47 -21.19 15.04 11.59
C PHE A 47 -20.93 16.46 12.10
N HIS A 48 -21.87 16.98 12.88
CA HIS A 48 -21.65 18.23 13.61
C HIS A 48 -20.44 18.06 14.56
N PRO A 49 -19.55 19.06 14.70
CA PRO A 49 -18.36 18.96 15.56
C PRO A 49 -18.66 18.46 16.97
N ASN A 50 -19.72 18.97 17.61
CA ASN A 50 -20.17 18.48 18.92
C ASN A 50 -20.49 16.98 18.95
N LEU A 51 -21.11 16.40 17.91
CA LEU A 51 -21.37 14.96 17.85
C LEU A 51 -20.06 14.18 17.79
N LEU A 52 -19.15 14.60 16.91
CA LEU A 52 -17.84 13.95 16.78
C LEU A 52 -17.02 14.05 18.07
N GLN A 53 -17.09 15.18 18.77
CA GLN A 53 -16.45 15.35 20.09
C GLN A 53 -17.03 14.37 21.13
N GLN A 54 -18.35 14.13 21.13
CA GLN A 54 -18.94 13.13 22.02
C GLN A 54 -18.49 11.71 21.66
N ILE A 55 -18.33 11.41 20.38
CA ILE A 55 -17.76 10.13 19.92
C ILE A 55 -16.32 9.97 20.41
N CYS A 56 -15.51 11.03 20.36
CA CYS A 56 -14.13 11.02 20.89
C CYS A 56 -14.09 10.76 22.40
N LEU A 57 -15.14 11.17 23.14
CA LEU A 57 -15.23 10.95 24.59
C LEU A 57 -15.60 9.52 24.97
N CYS A 58 -16.50 8.86 24.20
CA CYS A 58 -17.01 7.52 24.57
C CYS A 58 -16.50 6.36 23.69
N GLY A 59 -15.86 6.63 22.55
CA GLY A 59 -15.41 5.60 21.63
C GLY A 59 -14.22 4.81 22.16
N TYR A 60 -14.11 3.54 21.77
CA TYR A 60 -13.02 2.62 22.09
C TYR A 60 -12.29 2.21 20.82
N TYR A 61 -10.99 1.98 20.94
CA TYR A 61 -10.19 1.43 19.85
C TYR A 61 -10.17 -0.10 19.90
N GLU A 62 -10.32 -0.73 18.74
CA GLU A 62 -10.21 -2.19 18.58
C GLU A 62 -9.20 -2.48 17.47
N ASN A 63 -8.28 -3.39 17.74
CA ASN A 63 -7.30 -3.85 16.77
C ASN A 63 -7.43 -5.37 16.59
N LEU A 64 -7.81 -5.79 15.39
CA LEU A 64 -8.22 -7.16 15.10
C LEU A 64 -7.36 -7.77 13.99
N GLU A 65 -6.85 -8.98 14.23
CA GLU A 65 -6.18 -9.77 13.22
C GLU A 65 -7.14 -10.27 12.14
N LYS A 66 -6.61 -10.81 11.04
CA LYS A 66 -7.38 -11.42 9.95
C LYS A 66 -8.18 -12.63 10.44
N GLY A 67 -9.44 -12.75 10.00
CA GLY A 67 -10.29 -13.92 10.25
C GLY A 67 -11.09 -13.88 11.57
N ILE A 68 -11.03 -12.77 12.31
CA ILE A 68 -11.77 -12.58 13.56
C ILE A 68 -13.24 -12.27 13.26
N THR A 69 -14.15 -13.02 13.90
CA THR A 69 -15.60 -12.77 13.81
C THR A 69 -16.03 -11.80 14.90
N LEU A 70 -16.52 -10.62 14.53
CA LEU A 70 -16.99 -9.61 15.50
C LEU A 70 -18.32 -10.04 16.15
N PHE A 71 -19.26 -10.53 15.34
CA PHE A 71 -20.53 -11.08 15.77
C PHE A 71 -21.13 -11.95 14.67
N ARG A 72 -22.05 -12.84 15.04
CA ARG A 72 -22.77 -13.72 14.10
C ARG A 72 -24.18 -13.23 13.85
N GLN A 73 -24.71 -13.63 12.69
CA GLN A 73 -26.11 -13.44 12.35
C GLN A 73 -27.01 -14.07 13.43
N GLY A 74 -27.99 -13.32 13.91
CA GLY A 74 -28.91 -13.74 14.97
C GLY A 74 -28.48 -13.34 16.38
N ASP A 75 -27.23 -12.94 16.59
CA ASP A 75 -26.76 -12.47 17.91
C ASP A 75 -27.43 -11.13 18.29
N ILE A 76 -27.56 -10.87 19.58
CA ILE A 76 -27.90 -9.52 20.07
C ILE A 76 -26.63 -8.69 20.09
N GLY A 77 -26.61 -7.60 19.31
CA GLY A 77 -25.48 -6.70 19.22
C GLY A 77 -25.32 -5.81 20.45
N MET A 78 -24.07 -5.55 20.84
CA MET A 78 -23.74 -4.69 21.98
C MET A 78 -23.08 -3.36 21.59
N ASN A 79 -22.60 -3.25 20.35
CA ASN A 79 -21.77 -2.13 19.91
C ASN A 79 -22.06 -1.70 18.47
N TRP A 80 -21.77 -0.45 18.18
CA TRP A 80 -21.70 0.13 16.84
C TRP A 80 -20.23 0.35 16.47
N TYR A 81 -19.90 0.25 15.19
CA TYR A 81 -18.51 0.26 14.71
C TYR A 81 -18.32 1.21 13.54
N ALA A 82 -17.13 1.82 13.45
CA ALA A 82 -16.63 2.49 12.25
C ALA A 82 -15.23 1.95 11.89
N VAL A 83 -14.99 1.67 10.61
CA VAL A 83 -13.73 1.10 10.13
C VAL A 83 -12.70 2.22 9.94
N LEU A 84 -11.61 2.18 10.70
CA LEU A 84 -10.51 3.15 10.61
C LEU A 84 -9.44 2.66 9.62
N THR A 85 -9.09 1.38 9.68
CA THR A 85 -8.18 0.69 8.75
C THR A 85 -8.64 -0.74 8.48
N GLY A 86 -8.19 -1.33 7.37
CA GLY A 86 -8.54 -2.71 6.98
C GLY A 86 -9.91 -2.87 6.31
N SER A 87 -10.39 -4.11 6.26
CA SER A 87 -11.66 -4.49 5.64
C SER A 87 -12.33 -5.70 6.30
N LEU A 88 -13.65 -5.82 6.14
CA LEU A 88 -14.47 -6.86 6.76
C LEU A 88 -15.48 -7.45 5.76
N ASP A 89 -15.66 -8.77 5.80
CA ASP A 89 -16.66 -9.48 5.01
C ASP A 89 -18.01 -9.49 5.72
N VAL A 90 -19.09 -9.17 4.98
CA VAL A 90 -20.48 -9.33 5.42
C VAL A 90 -21.03 -10.65 4.92
N LYS A 91 -21.28 -11.60 5.84
CA LYS A 91 -21.75 -12.95 5.52
C LYS A 91 -23.18 -13.17 5.98
N VAL A 92 -24.03 -13.71 5.11
CA VAL A 92 -25.43 -14.03 5.43
C VAL A 92 -25.72 -15.48 5.08
N SER A 93 -26.43 -16.16 5.98
CA SER A 93 -27.03 -17.47 5.73
C SER A 93 -28.55 -17.36 5.61
N ASP A 94 -29.10 -18.07 4.63
CA ASP A 94 -30.54 -18.30 4.47
C ASP A 94 -31.02 -19.51 5.28
N THR A 95 -30.08 -20.31 5.82
CA THR A 95 -30.37 -21.43 6.71
C THR A 95 -30.09 -21.05 8.17
N SER A 96 -30.53 -21.89 9.11
CA SER A 96 -30.13 -21.76 10.52
C SER A 96 -28.66 -22.14 10.76
N ASN A 97 -27.95 -22.65 9.75
CA ASN A 97 -26.55 -23.05 9.86
C ASN A 97 -25.63 -21.92 9.41
N HIS A 98 -24.70 -21.52 10.26
CA HIS A 98 -23.72 -20.47 9.95
C HIS A 98 -22.66 -20.91 8.93
N GLN A 99 -22.48 -22.23 8.71
CA GLN A 99 -21.54 -22.73 7.71
C GLN A 99 -21.99 -22.46 6.27
N ASP A 100 -23.30 -22.29 6.06
CA ASP A 100 -23.87 -21.97 4.75
C ASP A 100 -23.81 -20.44 4.46
N ALA A 101 -23.22 -19.65 5.37
CA ALA A 101 -23.16 -18.22 5.22
C ALA A 101 -22.21 -17.80 4.08
N VAL A 102 -22.72 -16.99 3.17
CA VAL A 102 -21.98 -16.52 2.00
C VAL A 102 -21.65 -15.03 2.12
N THR A 103 -20.46 -14.63 1.63
CA THR A 103 -20.06 -13.22 1.61
C THR A 103 -20.84 -12.46 0.54
N ILE A 104 -21.58 -11.43 0.95
CA ILE A 104 -22.40 -10.58 0.07
C ILE A 104 -21.61 -9.37 -0.43
N CYS A 105 -20.86 -8.73 0.49
CA CYS A 105 -20.10 -7.50 0.24
C CYS A 105 -18.96 -7.36 1.25
N THR A 106 -18.06 -6.42 0.95
CA THR A 106 -16.92 -6.06 1.81
C THR A 106 -17.11 -4.63 2.33
N LEU A 107 -16.92 -4.42 3.63
CA LEU A 107 -16.87 -3.10 4.27
C LEU A 107 -15.42 -2.66 4.40
N GLY A 108 -15.10 -1.47 3.89
CA GLY A 108 -13.78 -0.86 3.94
C GLY A 108 -13.71 0.37 4.83
N ILE A 109 -12.59 1.08 4.71
CA ILE A 109 -12.24 2.25 5.52
C ILE A 109 -13.25 3.37 5.32
N GLY A 110 -13.71 3.94 6.43
CA GLY A 110 -14.71 5.01 6.42
C GLY A 110 -16.15 4.54 6.43
N THR A 111 -16.41 3.24 6.28
CA THR A 111 -17.74 2.65 6.42
C THR A 111 -18.05 2.36 7.89
N ALA A 112 -19.31 2.49 8.28
CA ALA A 112 -19.78 2.25 9.63
C ALA A 112 -21.00 1.31 9.64
N PHE A 113 -21.18 0.55 10.72
CA PHE A 113 -22.16 -0.52 10.80
C PHE A 113 -22.54 -0.90 12.24
N GLY A 114 -23.66 -1.60 12.38
CA GLY A 114 -24.08 -2.21 13.64
C GLY A 114 -25.12 -1.41 14.41
N GLU A 115 -25.82 -0.50 13.74
CA GLU A 115 -26.88 0.36 14.29
C GLU A 115 -28.13 -0.39 14.74
N SER A 116 -28.26 -1.68 14.40
CA SER A 116 -29.37 -2.54 14.85
C SER A 116 -29.50 -2.64 16.37
N ILE A 117 -28.46 -2.23 17.11
CA ILE A 117 -28.49 -2.13 18.57
C ILE A 117 -29.45 -1.05 19.09
N LEU A 118 -29.87 -0.08 18.26
CA LEU A 118 -30.72 1.03 18.71
C LEU A 118 -32.11 0.57 19.19
N ASP A 119 -32.63 -0.52 18.61
CA ASP A 119 -33.89 -1.16 19.00
C ASP A 119 -33.75 -2.63 19.42
N ASN A 120 -32.52 -3.10 19.65
CA ASN A 120 -32.18 -4.49 19.98
C ASN A 120 -32.54 -5.51 18.89
N THR A 121 -32.58 -5.09 17.62
CA THR A 121 -32.77 -6.02 16.50
C THR A 121 -31.57 -6.98 16.40
N PRO A 122 -31.80 -8.31 16.36
CA PRO A 122 -30.75 -9.30 16.14
C PRO A 122 -29.93 -9.00 14.89
N ARG A 123 -28.63 -9.33 14.91
CA ARG A 123 -27.73 -9.06 13.78
C ARG A 123 -28.21 -9.74 12.51
N HIS A 124 -28.36 -8.97 11.43
CA HIS A 124 -28.81 -9.48 10.14
C HIS A 124 -27.76 -10.32 9.41
N ALA A 125 -26.49 -10.17 9.78
CA ALA A 125 -25.33 -10.78 9.14
C ALA A 125 -24.23 -11.13 10.16
N THR A 126 -23.34 -12.02 9.76
CA THR A 126 -22.06 -12.31 10.43
C THR A 126 -20.97 -11.43 9.84
N ILE A 127 -20.19 -10.75 10.68
CA ILE A 127 -19.11 -9.85 10.22
C ILE A 127 -17.76 -10.45 10.61
N VAL A 128 -16.85 -10.58 9.64
CA VAL A 128 -15.53 -11.20 9.83
C VAL A 128 -14.44 -10.30 9.25
N THR A 129 -13.35 -10.07 9.98
CA THR A 129 -12.20 -9.31 9.44
C THR A 129 -11.55 -10.07 8.29
N ARG A 130 -11.35 -9.37 7.17
CA ARG A 130 -10.76 -9.94 5.95
C ARG A 130 -9.23 -9.84 5.95
N GLU A 131 -8.72 -8.84 6.67
CA GLU A 131 -7.32 -8.54 6.89
C GLU A 131 -7.14 -7.96 8.30
N TYR A 132 -5.94 -7.50 8.63
CA TYR A 132 -5.71 -6.71 9.85
C TYR A 132 -6.56 -5.43 9.78
N SER A 133 -7.39 -5.20 10.80
CA SER A 133 -8.39 -4.14 10.80
C SER A 133 -8.42 -3.39 12.12
N GLU A 134 -8.46 -2.06 12.04
CA GLU A 134 -8.63 -1.17 13.18
C GLU A 134 -10.02 -0.54 13.15
N LEU A 135 -10.73 -0.61 14.27
CA LEU A 135 -12.10 -0.15 14.39
C LEU A 135 -12.26 0.83 15.54
N LEU A 136 -13.15 1.79 15.35
CA LEU A 136 -13.74 2.56 16.43
C LEU A 136 -15.03 1.86 16.88
N ARG A 137 -15.12 1.51 18.16
CA ARG A 137 -16.27 0.86 18.78
C ARG A 137 -17.00 1.84 19.70
N ILE A 138 -18.32 1.91 19.61
CA ILE A 138 -19.18 2.66 20.55
C ILE A 138 -20.18 1.70 21.18
N GLU A 139 -20.30 1.72 22.50
CA GLU A 139 -21.23 0.87 23.24
C GLU A 139 -22.68 1.28 23.02
N GLN A 140 -23.60 0.32 23.06
CA GLN A 140 -25.03 0.54 22.80
C GLN A 140 -25.63 1.70 23.61
N LYS A 141 -25.31 1.78 24.91
CA LYS A 141 -25.84 2.82 25.80
C LYS A 141 -25.47 4.22 25.30
N ASP A 142 -24.19 4.42 24.98
CA ASP A 142 -23.68 5.70 24.53
C ASP A 142 -24.17 6.01 23.11
N PHE A 143 -24.14 5.03 22.22
CA PHE A 143 -24.63 5.19 20.85
C PHE A 143 -26.11 5.59 20.80
N LYS A 144 -26.94 4.98 21.66
CA LYS A 144 -28.36 5.35 21.78
C LYS A 144 -28.54 6.78 22.28
N ALA A 145 -27.77 7.20 23.29
CA ALA A 145 -27.82 8.58 23.79
C ALA A 145 -27.37 9.59 22.72
N LEU A 146 -26.34 9.26 21.94
CA LEU A 146 -25.89 10.07 20.80
C LEU A 146 -26.97 10.19 19.73
N TRP A 147 -27.58 9.07 19.35
CA TRP A 147 -28.62 9.04 18.32
C TRP A 147 -29.87 9.83 18.73
N GLU A 148 -30.32 9.71 19.99
CA GLU A 148 -31.46 10.48 20.50
C GLU A 148 -31.19 11.99 20.48
N LYS A 149 -29.96 12.41 20.77
CA LYS A 149 -29.57 13.84 20.82
C LYS A 149 -29.24 14.43 19.44
N TYR A 150 -28.65 13.66 18.54
CA TYR A 150 -28.09 14.14 17.26
C TYR A 150 -28.72 13.47 16.03
N ARG A 151 -29.92 12.89 16.16
CA ARG A 151 -30.61 12.12 15.11
C ARG A 151 -30.55 12.74 13.71
N GLN A 152 -30.77 14.04 13.60
CA GLN A 152 -30.76 14.76 12.31
C GLN A 152 -29.42 14.62 11.57
N TYR A 153 -28.29 14.68 12.29
CA TYR A 153 -26.94 14.57 11.73
C TYR A 153 -26.53 13.14 11.41
N MET A 154 -27.17 12.14 12.02
CA MET A 154 -26.91 10.72 11.78
C MET A 154 -27.84 10.11 10.73
N SER A 155 -28.95 10.77 10.42
CA SER A 155 -30.01 10.24 9.55
C SER A 155 -29.52 9.83 8.15
N GLY A 156 -28.57 10.58 7.59
CA GLY A 156 -27.95 10.26 6.29
C GLY A 156 -26.94 9.12 6.32
N LEU A 157 -26.38 8.78 7.49
CA LEU A 157 -25.40 7.70 7.66
C LEU A 157 -26.08 6.35 7.94
N LEU A 158 -27.06 6.34 8.85
CA LEU A 158 -27.66 5.10 9.36
C LEU A 158 -28.65 4.48 8.38
N THR A 159 -28.78 3.15 8.43
CA THR A 159 -29.81 2.43 7.67
C THR A 159 -31.22 2.70 8.22
N PRO A 160 -32.28 2.60 7.39
CA PRO A 160 -33.64 2.50 7.88
C PRO A 160 -33.83 1.31 8.83
N PRO A 161 -34.64 1.44 9.90
CA PRO A 161 -35.51 2.58 10.24
C PRO A 161 -34.84 3.70 11.06
N TYR A 162 -33.53 3.61 11.31
CA TYR A 162 -32.81 4.55 12.18
C TYR A 162 -32.41 5.85 11.46
N GLY A 163 -32.18 5.76 10.16
CA GLY A 163 -31.93 6.86 9.23
C GLY A 163 -32.90 6.88 8.04
N VAL A 164 -32.51 7.55 6.96
CA VAL A 164 -33.28 7.62 5.71
C VAL A 164 -32.89 6.52 4.73
N MET A 165 -33.83 6.13 3.86
CA MET A 165 -33.58 5.14 2.80
C MET A 165 -32.67 5.71 1.71
N GLU A 166 -32.92 6.97 1.35
CA GLU A 166 -32.23 7.70 0.28
C GLU A 166 -31.92 9.11 0.76
N THR A 167 -30.76 9.64 0.37
CA THR A 167 -30.33 11.02 0.66
C THR A 167 -30.31 11.90 -0.60
N GLY A 168 -30.79 11.38 -1.74
CA GLY A 168 -30.89 12.13 -3.00
C GLY A 168 -32.03 13.15 -3.01
N SER A 169 -32.15 13.87 -4.12
CA SER A 169 -33.00 15.06 -4.29
C SER A 169 -34.53 14.86 -4.11
N ASN A 170 -34.99 13.67 -3.70
CA ASN A 170 -36.40 13.29 -3.65
C ASN A 170 -37.09 13.41 -2.27
N ASN A 171 -36.44 13.85 -1.18
CA ASN A 171 -37.14 13.90 0.12
C ASN A 171 -36.66 15.01 1.10
N ASP A 172 -37.32 16.16 1.05
CA ASP A 172 -37.29 17.19 2.10
C ASP A 172 -38.33 16.96 3.23
N ARG A 173 -38.81 15.72 3.45
CA ARG A 173 -39.76 15.43 4.53
C ARG A 173 -39.44 14.13 5.28
N MET A 174 -39.22 14.26 6.59
CA MET A 174 -39.17 13.12 7.51
C MET A 174 -40.54 12.42 7.58
N PRO A 175 -40.61 11.10 7.72
CA PRO A 175 -41.85 10.42 8.08
C PRO A 175 -42.16 10.64 9.57
N ASP A 176 -43.33 11.23 9.85
CA ASP A 176 -43.86 11.36 11.21
C ASP A 176 -44.19 9.98 11.81
N LYS A 177 -43.98 9.87 13.12
CA LYS A 177 -43.93 8.64 13.91
C LYS A 177 -45.28 7.90 14.10
N ASP A 178 -46.37 8.36 13.46
CA ASP A 178 -47.74 7.88 13.72
C ASP A 178 -48.45 7.23 12.50
N SER A 179 -47.72 6.75 11.49
CA SER A 179 -48.32 6.03 10.35
C SER A 179 -47.76 4.63 10.11
N MET A 180 -47.63 3.83 11.16
CA MET A 180 -47.54 2.37 11.03
C MET A 180 -48.66 1.68 11.79
N SER A 181 -49.87 1.83 11.26
CA SER A 181 -50.91 0.84 11.47
C SER A 181 -51.81 0.76 10.23
N SER A 182 -52.12 -0.48 9.84
CA SER A 182 -52.95 -0.89 8.71
C SER A 182 -52.28 -0.89 7.33
N GLY A 183 -52.16 -2.09 6.77
CA GLY A 183 -51.59 -2.35 5.47
C GLY A 183 -52.42 -1.77 4.32
N ALA A 184 -51.71 -1.18 3.36
CA ALA A 184 -52.07 -1.11 1.95
C ALA A 184 -50.89 -0.48 1.20
N LEU A 185 -50.16 -1.26 0.41
CA LEU A 185 -49.60 -0.88 -0.91
C LEU A 185 -48.73 -2.03 -1.45
N CYS A 186 -49.41 -3.07 -1.92
CA CYS A 186 -48.95 -3.90 -3.03
C CYS A 186 -50.13 -4.04 -3.99
N GLN A 187 -50.26 -3.08 -4.91
CA GLN A 187 -50.96 -3.33 -6.16
C GLN A 187 -49.92 -3.44 -7.25
N VAL A 188 -49.58 -4.71 -7.52
CA VAL A 188 -48.87 -5.15 -8.72
C VAL A 188 -49.70 -4.74 -9.93
N SER A 189 -49.26 -3.70 -10.64
CA SER A 189 -49.76 -3.45 -11.99
C SER A 189 -49.05 -4.42 -12.93
N LYS A 190 -49.69 -5.56 -13.20
CA LYS A 190 -49.38 -6.42 -14.33
C LYS A 190 -49.69 -5.65 -15.62
N ASN A 191 -48.69 -5.05 -16.25
CA ASN A 191 -48.63 -4.82 -17.69
C ASN A 191 -47.32 -4.10 -18.08
N CYS A 192 -46.31 -4.87 -18.50
CA CYS A 192 -45.47 -4.50 -19.65
C CYS A 192 -44.60 -5.70 -20.05
N SER A 193 -45.22 -6.70 -20.67
CA SER A 193 -44.52 -7.69 -21.48
C SER A 193 -44.15 -7.04 -22.82
N LYS A 194 -43.01 -6.36 -22.90
CA LYS A 194 -42.27 -6.12 -24.14
C LYS A 194 -40.77 -6.02 -23.82
N THR A 195 -40.06 -7.12 -24.05
CA THR A 195 -38.64 -7.14 -24.36
C THR A 195 -38.34 -6.14 -25.48
N PRO A 196 -37.42 -5.17 -25.31
CA PRO A 196 -36.76 -4.57 -26.45
C PRO A 196 -35.69 -5.57 -26.93
N LEU A 197 -35.89 -6.07 -28.13
CA LEU A 197 -34.85 -6.77 -28.89
C LEU A 197 -33.62 -5.86 -28.98
N ILE A 198 -32.46 -6.43 -28.66
CA ILE A 198 -31.15 -5.81 -28.83
C ILE A 198 -30.91 -5.66 -30.34
N GLU A 199 -30.96 -4.42 -30.84
CA GLU A 199 -30.39 -4.07 -32.15
C GLU A 199 -28.90 -3.68 -31.98
N PRO A 200 -28.00 -4.16 -32.84
CA PRO A 200 -26.57 -3.86 -32.76
C PRO A 200 -26.26 -2.56 -33.50
N HIS A 201 -26.70 -1.42 -32.96
CA HIS A 201 -26.23 -0.11 -33.41
C HIS A 201 -25.98 0.76 -32.18
N ILE A 202 -24.71 0.84 -31.77
CA ILE A 202 -24.24 1.73 -30.71
C ILE A 202 -24.33 3.17 -31.24
N PRO A 203 -25.24 4.04 -30.74
CA PRO A 203 -25.14 5.46 -31.01
C PRO A 203 -24.01 5.99 -30.13
N HIS A 204 -23.12 6.80 -30.69
CA HIS A 204 -22.15 7.57 -29.91
C HIS A 204 -22.89 8.31 -28.76
N ARG A 205 -22.67 7.87 -27.51
CA ARG A 205 -23.26 8.49 -26.32
C ARG A 205 -22.70 9.92 -26.19
N SER A 206 -23.58 10.92 -26.17
CA SER A 206 -23.21 12.32 -25.93
C SER A 206 -22.45 12.47 -24.61
N THR A 207 -21.35 13.23 -24.61
CA THR A 207 -20.57 13.61 -23.42
C THR A 207 -21.34 14.62 -22.58
N LYS A 208 -22.41 14.18 -21.91
CA LYS A 208 -23.11 15.00 -20.91
C LYS A 208 -22.24 15.14 -19.67
N THR A 209 -22.25 16.33 -19.08
CA THR A 209 -21.71 16.65 -17.74
C THR A 209 -22.16 15.58 -16.73
N ILE A 210 -21.24 15.15 -15.87
CA ILE A 210 -21.52 14.09 -14.88
C ILE A 210 -22.40 14.65 -13.76
N THR A 211 -22.16 15.89 -13.37
CA THR A 211 -22.90 16.60 -12.32
C THR A 211 -23.83 17.64 -12.93
N GLN A 212 -25.02 17.83 -12.34
CA GLN A 212 -25.96 18.87 -12.76
C GLN A 212 -25.57 20.26 -12.25
N VAL A 213 -24.80 20.32 -11.15
CA VAL A 213 -24.31 21.55 -10.53
C VAL A 213 -22.82 21.35 -10.21
N PRO A 214 -21.93 22.27 -10.60
CA PRO A 214 -20.51 22.18 -10.28
C PRO A 214 -20.28 22.25 -8.77
N SER A 215 -19.34 21.46 -8.25
CA SER A 215 -18.83 21.61 -6.88
C SER A 215 -18.26 23.01 -6.65
N GLU A 216 -18.52 23.62 -5.48
CA GLU A 216 -18.03 24.96 -5.13
C GLU A 216 -16.51 25.08 -5.26
N LYS A 217 -15.77 24.05 -4.84
CA LYS A 217 -14.31 24.00 -4.95
C LYS A 217 -13.83 24.04 -6.40
N ILE A 218 -14.51 23.30 -7.29
CA ILE A 218 -14.14 23.20 -8.71
C ILE A 218 -14.57 24.45 -9.48
N LEU A 219 -15.72 25.02 -9.11
CA LEU A 219 -16.16 26.32 -9.62
C LEU A 219 -15.15 27.42 -9.27
N ARG A 220 -14.71 27.47 -8.01
CA ARG A 220 -13.66 28.40 -7.56
C ARG A 220 -12.35 28.20 -8.30
N ALA A 221 -11.93 26.94 -8.49
CA ALA A 221 -10.73 26.61 -9.27
C ALA A 221 -10.81 27.13 -10.71
N GLY A 222 -11.96 26.96 -11.38
CA GLY A 222 -12.17 27.51 -12.72
C GLY A 222 -12.09 29.03 -12.77
N LYS A 223 -12.68 29.72 -11.79
CA LYS A 223 -12.60 31.19 -11.68
C LYS A 223 -11.15 31.67 -11.52
N ILE A 224 -10.39 31.05 -10.62
CA ILE A 224 -8.97 31.37 -10.39
C ILE A 224 -8.18 31.21 -11.68
N LEU A 225 -8.29 30.04 -12.33
CA LEU A 225 -7.56 29.76 -13.58
C LEU A 225 -7.93 30.73 -14.69
N ARG A 226 -9.23 31.00 -14.90
CA ARG A 226 -9.70 31.96 -15.91
C ARG A 226 -9.09 33.34 -15.66
N ASN A 227 -9.18 33.85 -14.43
CA ASN A 227 -8.70 35.18 -14.07
C ASN A 227 -7.17 35.29 -14.20
N THR A 228 -6.43 34.25 -13.81
CA THR A 228 -4.98 34.20 -14.02
C THR A 228 -4.62 34.16 -15.50
N ILE A 229 -5.36 33.42 -16.34
CA ILE A 229 -5.15 33.42 -17.80
C ILE A 229 -5.39 34.82 -18.36
N LEU A 230 -6.48 35.49 -17.99
CA LEU A 230 -6.77 36.86 -18.43
C LEU A 230 -5.71 37.87 -17.97
N SER A 231 -5.04 37.64 -16.85
CA SER A 231 -3.96 38.51 -16.35
C SER A 231 -2.61 38.23 -17.03
N ARG A 232 -2.19 36.96 -17.11
CA ARG A 232 -0.84 36.57 -17.56
C ARG A 232 -0.75 36.24 -19.06
N ALA A 233 -1.84 35.77 -19.67
CA ALA A 233 -1.90 35.36 -21.07
C ALA A 233 -3.25 35.72 -21.75
N PRO A 234 -3.61 37.02 -21.86
CA PRO A 234 -4.94 37.44 -22.33
C PRO A 234 -5.30 36.94 -23.74
N HIS A 235 -4.30 36.66 -24.58
CA HIS A 235 -4.48 36.19 -25.95
C HIS A 235 -5.08 34.78 -26.07
N MET A 236 -5.10 34.01 -24.97
CA MET A 236 -5.64 32.65 -24.95
C MET A 236 -7.17 32.62 -25.00
N ILE A 237 -7.86 33.56 -24.34
CA ILE A 237 -9.32 33.70 -24.35
C ILE A 237 -9.70 34.76 -25.37
N ARG A 238 -10.26 34.33 -26.51
CA ARG A 238 -10.66 35.24 -27.59
C ARG A 238 -11.62 34.59 -28.57
N ASP A 239 -12.18 35.40 -29.45
CA ASP A 239 -12.97 34.91 -30.58
C ASP A 239 -12.08 34.16 -31.60
N ARG A 240 -12.57 33.00 -32.04
CA ARG A 240 -11.89 32.13 -33.01
C ARG A 240 -12.84 31.78 -34.14
N LYS A 241 -12.37 31.79 -35.39
CA LYS A 241 -13.17 31.44 -36.58
C LYS A 241 -12.76 30.07 -37.08
N TYR A 242 -13.74 29.20 -37.30
CA TYR A 242 -13.52 27.86 -37.85
C TYR A 242 -14.71 27.47 -38.74
N HIS A 243 -14.44 27.00 -39.96
CA HIS A 243 -15.46 26.73 -40.98
C HIS A 243 -16.55 27.82 -41.11
N LEU A 244 -16.13 29.09 -41.18
CA LEU A 244 -17.00 30.27 -41.30
C LEU A 244 -17.92 30.55 -40.08
N LYS A 245 -17.86 29.72 -39.02
CA LYS A 245 -18.52 29.97 -37.73
C LYS A 245 -17.54 30.66 -36.77
N THR A 246 -18.02 31.68 -36.07
CA THR A 246 -17.24 32.36 -35.01
C THR A 246 -17.61 31.75 -33.66
N TYR A 247 -16.60 31.24 -32.96
CA TYR A 247 -16.68 30.76 -31.59
C TYR A 247 -16.16 31.85 -30.68
N ARG A 248 -17.05 32.44 -29.88
CA ARG A 248 -16.71 33.58 -29.02
C ARG A 248 -15.96 33.15 -27.77
N GLN A 249 -15.04 34.02 -27.32
CA GLN A 249 -14.31 33.94 -26.03
C GLN A 249 -13.95 32.51 -25.64
N CYS A 250 -13.13 31.85 -26.47
CA CYS A 250 -12.76 30.45 -26.28
C CYS A 250 -11.25 30.23 -26.32
N CYS A 251 -10.84 29.18 -25.60
CA CYS A 251 -9.49 28.67 -25.48
C CYS A 251 -9.28 27.50 -26.43
N VAL A 252 -8.01 27.16 -26.71
CA VAL A 252 -7.65 25.92 -27.43
C VAL A 252 -7.07 24.90 -26.46
N GLY A 253 -7.45 23.62 -26.61
CA GLY A 253 -6.99 22.53 -25.74
C GLY A 253 -5.46 22.46 -25.59
N THR A 254 -4.71 22.50 -26.69
CA THR A 254 -3.23 22.50 -26.64
C THR A 254 -2.65 23.73 -25.92
N GLU A 255 -3.24 24.91 -26.14
CA GLU A 255 -2.77 26.15 -25.49
C GLU A 255 -3.03 26.11 -23.98
N LEU A 256 -4.15 25.53 -23.53
CA LEU A 256 -4.46 25.34 -22.11
C LEU A 256 -3.48 24.38 -21.42
N VAL A 257 -3.11 23.29 -22.11
CA VAL A 257 -2.09 22.34 -21.61
C VAL A 257 -0.74 23.03 -21.49
N ASP A 258 -0.31 23.74 -22.53
CA ASP A 258 0.97 24.46 -22.55
C ASP A 258 1.05 25.49 -21.41
N TRP A 259 -0.02 26.27 -21.22
CA TRP A 259 -0.07 27.27 -20.15
C TRP A 259 -0.01 26.63 -18.77
N MET A 260 -0.77 25.57 -18.53
CA MET A 260 -0.82 24.88 -17.23
C MET A 260 0.56 24.32 -16.83
N MET A 261 1.28 23.72 -17.79
CA MET A 261 2.64 23.23 -17.58
C MET A 261 3.66 24.35 -17.30
N GLN A 262 3.44 25.56 -17.83
CA GLN A 262 4.31 26.70 -17.57
C GLN A 262 4.04 27.37 -16.20
N GLN A 263 2.81 27.29 -15.68
CA GLN A 263 2.44 27.99 -14.45
C GLN A 263 2.90 27.30 -13.17
N SER A 264 2.97 25.97 -13.14
CA SER A 264 3.27 25.25 -11.90
C SER A 264 4.26 24.09 -12.10
N PRO A 265 5.27 23.96 -11.22
CA PRO A 265 6.24 22.88 -11.31
C PRO A 265 5.66 21.51 -10.92
N CYS A 266 4.43 21.43 -10.38
CA CYS A 266 3.79 20.16 -10.04
C CYS A 266 3.21 19.39 -11.24
N VAL A 267 3.21 20.00 -12.43
CA VAL A 267 2.71 19.40 -13.67
C VAL A 267 3.89 18.99 -14.54
N HIS A 268 4.18 17.69 -14.59
CA HIS A 268 5.35 17.16 -15.28
C HIS A 268 5.05 16.64 -16.69
N LEU A 269 3.79 16.28 -16.96
CA LEU A 269 3.36 15.62 -18.18
C LEU A 269 2.12 16.29 -18.79
N ARG A 270 2.03 16.28 -20.12
CA ARG A 270 0.84 16.79 -20.85
C ARG A 270 -0.42 15.99 -20.50
N THR A 271 -0.29 14.68 -20.30
CA THR A 271 -1.39 13.78 -19.91
C THR A 271 -1.94 14.11 -18.51
N GLN A 272 -1.06 14.50 -17.59
CA GLN A 272 -1.45 15.00 -16.26
C GLN A 272 -2.29 16.29 -16.40
N ALA A 273 -1.84 17.25 -17.21
CA ALA A 273 -2.59 18.47 -17.49
C ALA A 273 -3.95 18.17 -18.15
N VAL A 274 -4.03 17.20 -19.07
CA VAL A 274 -5.30 16.73 -19.65
C VAL A 274 -6.25 16.24 -18.55
N GLY A 275 -5.76 15.47 -17.58
CA GLY A 275 -6.57 15.02 -16.44
C GLY A 275 -7.07 16.18 -15.58
N MET A 276 -6.20 17.15 -15.28
CA MET A 276 -6.53 18.34 -14.51
C MET A 276 -7.61 19.21 -15.20
N TRP A 277 -7.51 19.41 -16.51
CA TRP A 277 -8.53 20.12 -17.28
C TRP A 277 -9.82 19.31 -17.45
N GLN A 278 -9.72 17.98 -17.53
CA GLN A 278 -10.87 17.10 -17.59
C GLN A 278 -11.76 17.22 -16.35
N VAL A 279 -11.18 17.48 -15.17
CA VAL A 279 -11.96 17.75 -13.93
C VAL A 279 -12.94 18.91 -14.12
N LEU A 280 -12.44 20.04 -14.64
CA LEU A 280 -13.25 21.24 -14.87
C LEU A 280 -14.33 21.00 -15.92
N LEU A 281 -14.04 20.15 -16.91
CA LEU A 281 -14.99 19.79 -17.96
C LEU A 281 -16.09 18.86 -17.49
N GLU A 282 -15.78 17.86 -16.66
CA GLU A 282 -16.77 16.91 -16.13
C GLU A 282 -17.77 17.57 -15.17
N GLU A 283 -17.35 18.63 -14.49
CA GLU A 283 -18.15 19.45 -13.59
C GLU A 283 -18.83 20.64 -14.30
N GLY A 284 -18.60 20.85 -15.60
CA GLY A 284 -19.27 21.89 -16.40
C GLY A 284 -18.75 23.31 -16.19
N VAL A 285 -17.59 23.47 -15.53
CA VAL A 285 -16.92 24.77 -15.32
C VAL A 285 -16.14 25.19 -16.58
N LEU A 286 -15.70 24.20 -17.38
CA LEU A 286 -15.08 24.39 -18.68
C LEU A 286 -15.79 23.53 -19.73
N ASN A 287 -16.46 24.11 -20.70
CA ASN A 287 -17.27 23.35 -21.66
C ASN A 287 -16.59 23.30 -23.03
N HIS A 288 -16.59 22.13 -23.68
CA HIS A 288 -16.30 22.06 -25.12
C HIS A 288 -17.42 22.81 -25.87
N VAL A 289 -17.08 23.63 -26.86
CA VAL A 289 -18.05 24.52 -27.54
C VAL A 289 -19.22 23.80 -28.22
N ASP A 290 -19.03 22.54 -28.60
CA ASP A 290 -20.07 21.69 -29.19
C ASP A 290 -20.60 20.60 -28.23
N GLN A 291 -20.11 20.54 -26.98
CA GLN A 291 -20.51 19.54 -25.95
C GLN A 291 -20.32 18.05 -26.32
N GLU A 292 -19.52 17.74 -27.34
CA GLU A 292 -19.32 16.39 -27.88
C GLU A 292 -18.02 15.70 -27.45
N HIS A 293 -17.11 16.43 -26.79
CA HIS A 293 -15.77 15.93 -26.51
C HIS A 293 -15.42 16.01 -25.02
N HIS A 294 -14.79 14.95 -24.54
CA HIS A 294 -13.91 15.02 -23.37
C HIS A 294 -12.72 15.94 -23.68
N PHE A 295 -12.06 16.44 -22.64
CA PHE A 295 -10.91 17.29 -22.79
C PHE A 295 -9.80 16.54 -23.53
N GLN A 296 -9.27 17.18 -24.56
CA GLN A 296 -8.23 16.64 -25.42
C GLN A 296 -7.19 17.72 -25.67
N ASP A 297 -5.93 17.31 -25.58
CA ASP A 297 -4.75 18.06 -26.02
C ASP A 297 -4.68 18.12 -27.55
N LYS A 298 -5.64 18.83 -28.14
CA LYS A 298 -5.83 19.01 -29.58
C LYS A 298 -6.29 20.42 -29.88
N TYR A 299 -6.35 20.74 -31.17
CA TYR A 299 -6.92 21.99 -31.68
C TYR A 299 -8.46 21.96 -31.60
N LEU A 300 -9.00 21.90 -30.39
CA LEU A 300 -10.43 21.95 -30.06
C LEU A 300 -10.70 23.15 -29.16
N PHE A 301 -11.91 23.71 -29.25
CA PHE A 301 -12.27 24.93 -28.53
C PHE A 301 -13.04 24.63 -27.24
N TYR A 302 -12.64 25.31 -26.17
CA TYR A 302 -13.26 25.20 -24.85
C TYR A 302 -13.60 26.60 -24.31
N ARG A 303 -14.64 26.72 -23.51
CA ARG A 303 -15.12 27.99 -22.95
C ARG A 303 -15.36 27.85 -21.45
N PHE A 304 -14.88 28.81 -20.67
CA PHE A 304 -15.17 28.88 -19.23
C PHE A 304 -16.62 29.31 -19.00
N LEU A 305 -17.21 28.85 -17.90
CA LEU A 305 -18.60 29.15 -17.54
C LEU A 305 -18.89 30.66 -17.50
N ASP A 306 -17.97 31.46 -16.93
CA ASP A 306 -18.12 32.92 -16.85
C ASP A 306 -18.18 33.60 -18.22
N ASP A 307 -17.56 33.00 -19.25
CA ASP A 307 -17.51 33.52 -20.62
C ASP A 307 -18.72 33.09 -21.47
N GLU A 308 -19.68 32.35 -20.91
CA GLU A 308 -20.95 32.06 -21.60
C GLU A 308 -21.84 33.30 -21.72
N HIS A 309 -21.68 34.28 -20.83
CA HIS A 309 -22.39 35.55 -20.88
C HIS A 309 -21.66 36.57 -21.77
N GLU A 310 -22.39 37.32 -22.60
CA GLU A 310 -21.79 38.27 -23.56
C GLU A 310 -21.00 39.40 -22.87
N ASP A 311 -21.41 39.79 -21.66
CA ASP A 311 -20.81 40.88 -20.86
C ASP A 311 -19.99 40.34 -19.67
N ALA A 312 -19.18 39.30 -19.88
CA ALA A 312 -18.34 38.74 -18.83
C ALA A 312 -17.37 39.81 -18.27
N PRO A 313 -17.41 40.12 -16.96
CA PRO A 313 -16.56 41.15 -16.38
C PRO A 313 -15.08 40.75 -16.42
N LEU A 314 -14.22 41.75 -16.59
CA LEU A 314 -12.78 41.59 -16.40
C LEU A 314 -12.47 41.51 -14.90
N PRO A 315 -11.47 40.70 -14.49
CA PRO A 315 -11.13 40.55 -13.08
C PRO A 315 -10.63 41.87 -12.49
N THR A 316 -11.09 42.20 -11.27
CA THR A 316 -10.60 43.38 -10.53
C THR A 316 -9.15 43.18 -10.06
N GLU A 317 -8.48 44.24 -9.64
CA GLU A 317 -7.10 44.10 -9.11
C GLU A 317 -7.04 43.28 -7.81
N GLU A 318 -8.10 43.36 -6.99
CA GLU A 318 -8.25 42.52 -5.80
C GLU A 318 -8.40 41.04 -6.18
N GLU A 319 -9.25 40.73 -7.16
CA GLU A 319 -9.43 39.35 -7.64
C GLU A 319 -8.15 38.82 -8.28
N LYS A 320 -7.39 39.64 -9.01
CA LYS A 320 -6.09 39.22 -9.57
C LYS A 320 -5.10 38.85 -8.48
N LYS A 321 -5.02 39.65 -7.42
CA LYS A 321 -4.14 39.39 -6.28
C LYS A 321 -4.55 38.11 -5.54
N GLU A 322 -5.85 37.93 -5.29
CA GLU A 322 -6.41 36.73 -4.67
C GLU A 322 -6.11 35.48 -5.52
N CYS A 323 -6.27 35.56 -6.84
CA CYS A 323 -5.95 34.46 -7.75
C CYS A 323 -4.46 34.12 -7.75
N ASP A 324 -3.56 35.10 -7.68
CA ASP A 324 -2.11 34.85 -7.62
C ASP A 324 -1.70 34.13 -6.31
N GLU A 325 -2.37 34.42 -5.19
CA GLU A 325 -2.14 33.75 -3.90
C GLU A 325 -2.70 32.32 -3.90
N GLU A 326 -3.89 32.09 -4.48
CA GLU A 326 -4.56 30.77 -4.48
C GLU A 326 -4.19 29.85 -5.65
N LEU A 327 -3.45 30.34 -6.64
CA LEU A 327 -3.14 29.58 -7.87
C LEU A 327 -2.41 28.26 -7.55
N GLN A 328 -1.41 28.29 -6.68
CA GLN A 328 -0.59 27.11 -6.41
C GLN A 328 -1.38 26.01 -5.67
N ASP A 329 -2.26 26.39 -4.75
CA ASP A 329 -3.15 25.46 -4.04
C ASP A 329 -4.22 24.89 -4.99
N THR A 330 -4.73 25.72 -5.89
CA THR A 330 -5.66 25.29 -6.96
C THR A 330 -5.00 24.27 -7.89
N MET A 331 -3.75 24.51 -8.28
CA MET A 331 -2.98 23.57 -9.10
C MET A 331 -2.71 22.26 -8.36
N LEU A 332 -2.39 22.32 -7.06
CA LEU A 332 -2.23 21.14 -6.22
C LEU A 332 -3.53 20.34 -6.12
N LEU A 333 -4.66 20.99 -5.83
CA LEU A 333 -5.98 20.37 -5.78
C LEU A 333 -6.29 19.63 -7.09
N LEU A 334 -6.18 20.31 -8.23
CA LEU A 334 -6.45 19.70 -9.54
C LEU A 334 -5.49 18.55 -9.84
N SER A 335 -4.22 18.62 -9.40
CA SER A 335 -3.26 17.54 -9.60
C SER A 335 -3.62 16.27 -8.82
N GLN A 336 -4.32 16.40 -7.68
CA GLN A 336 -4.74 15.28 -6.84
C GLN A 336 -6.00 14.57 -7.39
N ILE A 337 -6.94 15.33 -7.97
CA ILE A 337 -8.21 14.80 -8.50
C ILE A 337 -8.18 14.54 -10.02
N GLY A 338 -7.19 15.09 -10.71
CA GLY A 338 -6.97 14.92 -12.15
C GLY A 338 -6.79 13.46 -12.59
N PRO A 339 -6.03 12.62 -11.87
CA PRO A 339 -5.81 11.23 -12.27
C PRO A 339 -7.10 10.40 -12.32
N ASP A 340 -7.95 10.52 -11.30
CA ASP A 340 -9.26 9.84 -11.25
C ASP A 340 -10.21 10.34 -12.36
N ALA A 341 -10.27 11.64 -12.63
CA ALA A 341 -11.04 12.18 -13.76
C ALA A 341 -10.52 11.66 -15.12
N HIS A 342 -9.20 11.58 -15.27
CA HIS A 342 -8.55 11.04 -16.47
C HIS A 342 -8.86 9.55 -16.64
N MET A 343 -8.80 8.75 -15.57
CA MET A 343 -9.15 7.33 -15.60
C MET A 343 -10.59 7.13 -16.05
N ARG A 344 -11.56 7.87 -15.47
CA ARG A 344 -12.97 7.80 -15.89
C ARG A 344 -13.15 8.16 -17.36
N MET A 345 -12.44 9.19 -17.85
CA MET A 345 -12.47 9.58 -19.25
C MET A 345 -12.00 8.43 -20.15
N ILE A 346 -10.89 7.77 -19.80
CA ILE A 346 -10.39 6.62 -20.57
C ILE A 346 -11.36 5.44 -20.49
N LEU A 347 -11.89 5.11 -19.31
CA LEU A 347 -12.76 3.95 -19.11
C LEU A 347 -14.10 4.02 -19.85
N ARG A 348 -14.50 5.20 -20.35
CA ARG A 348 -15.62 5.36 -21.29
C ARG A 348 -15.33 4.76 -22.67
N LYS A 349 -14.06 4.57 -23.04
CA LYS A 349 -13.67 3.81 -24.23
C LYS A 349 -14.00 2.33 -24.02
N PRO A 350 -14.59 1.64 -25.01
CA PRO A 350 -14.76 0.20 -24.97
C PRO A 350 -13.41 -0.52 -24.75
N PRO A 351 -13.37 -1.66 -24.01
CA PRO A 351 -12.17 -2.46 -23.77
C PRO A 351 -11.24 -2.61 -24.98
N GLY A 352 -11.77 -3.01 -26.15
CA GLY A 352 -10.98 -3.23 -27.36
C GLY A 352 -10.48 -1.98 -28.09
N GLN A 353 -10.82 -0.77 -27.62
CA GLN A 353 -10.42 0.50 -28.24
C GLN A 353 -9.41 1.31 -27.38
N ARG A 354 -8.95 0.74 -26.26
CA ARG A 354 -7.96 1.37 -25.38
C ARG A 354 -6.56 1.22 -25.96
N THR A 355 -5.79 2.31 -25.96
CA THR A 355 -4.38 2.30 -26.37
C THR A 355 -3.49 1.69 -25.29
N VAL A 356 -2.22 1.40 -25.58
CA VAL A 356 -1.27 0.91 -24.57
C VAL A 356 -1.09 1.93 -23.44
N ASP A 357 -1.02 3.22 -23.79
CA ASP A 357 -0.91 4.30 -22.81
C ASP A 357 -2.18 4.43 -21.94
N ASP A 358 -3.35 4.19 -22.52
CA ASP A 358 -4.62 4.16 -21.79
C ASP A 358 -4.59 3.04 -20.71
N LEU A 359 -4.11 1.85 -21.08
CA LEU A 359 -4.05 0.69 -20.20
C LEU A 359 -3.05 0.89 -19.06
N GLU A 360 -1.86 1.42 -19.35
CA GLU A 360 -0.86 1.71 -18.33
C GLU A 360 -1.37 2.77 -17.34
N PHE A 361 -2.03 3.82 -17.86
CA PHE A 361 -2.62 4.85 -17.01
C PHE A 361 -3.70 4.29 -16.08
N ILE A 362 -4.64 3.50 -16.62
CA ILE A 362 -5.66 2.85 -15.78
C ILE A 362 -4.97 1.99 -14.72
N TYR A 363 -3.98 1.17 -15.10
CA TYR A 363 -3.26 0.29 -14.18
C TYR A 363 -2.64 1.05 -13.00
N GLU A 364 -1.96 2.18 -13.24
CA GLU A 364 -1.40 3.02 -12.17
C GLU A 364 -2.48 3.51 -11.19
N GLU A 365 -3.66 3.88 -11.70
CA GLU A 365 -4.79 4.29 -10.86
C GLU A 365 -5.39 3.12 -10.06
N LEU A 366 -5.41 1.90 -10.63
CA LEU A 366 -5.86 0.70 -9.90
C LEU A 366 -4.98 0.36 -8.70
N LEU A 367 -3.72 0.81 -8.67
CA LEU A 367 -2.83 0.63 -7.50
C LEU A 367 -3.35 1.37 -6.26
N HIS A 368 -4.08 2.46 -6.46
CA HIS A 368 -4.61 3.30 -5.39
C HIS A 368 -6.00 2.83 -4.89
N ILE A 369 -6.66 1.92 -5.61
CA ILE A 369 -7.98 1.39 -5.24
C ILE A 369 -7.84 0.26 -4.21
N LYS A 370 -8.24 0.52 -2.96
CA LYS A 370 -8.13 -0.43 -1.84
C LYS A 370 -8.84 -1.76 -2.09
N ALA A 371 -10.01 -1.77 -2.71
CA ALA A 371 -10.71 -3.01 -3.08
C ALA A 371 -9.86 -3.95 -3.94
N LEU A 372 -8.89 -3.42 -4.70
CA LEU A 372 -8.01 -4.17 -5.59
C LEU A 372 -6.65 -4.47 -4.96
N SER A 373 -6.33 -3.98 -3.75
CA SER A 373 -5.00 -4.07 -3.14
C SER A 373 -4.47 -5.51 -3.05
N HIS A 374 -5.37 -6.45 -2.75
CA HIS A 374 -5.09 -7.88 -2.58
C HIS A 374 -4.83 -8.64 -3.89
N LEU A 375 -5.12 -8.03 -5.06
CA LEU A 375 -4.92 -8.66 -6.36
C LEU A 375 -3.46 -8.53 -6.81
N SER A 376 -2.98 -9.52 -7.57
CA SER A 376 -1.63 -9.47 -8.16
C SER A 376 -1.52 -8.36 -9.20
N THR A 377 -0.29 -7.93 -9.48
CA THR A 377 0.01 -6.93 -10.53
C THR A 377 -0.50 -7.38 -11.90
N THR A 378 -0.34 -8.66 -12.24
CA THR A 378 -0.85 -9.24 -13.49
C THR A 378 -2.37 -9.16 -13.59
N VAL A 379 -3.09 -9.51 -12.51
CA VAL A 379 -4.55 -9.39 -12.49
C VAL A 379 -4.97 -7.92 -12.66
N LYS A 380 -4.31 -6.97 -11.99
CA LYS A 380 -4.61 -5.53 -12.16
C LYS A 380 -4.37 -5.05 -13.59
N ARG A 381 -3.31 -5.51 -14.26
CA ARG A 381 -3.05 -5.19 -15.66
C ARG A 381 -4.12 -5.73 -16.60
N GLU A 382 -4.55 -6.97 -16.40
CA GLU A 382 -5.65 -7.56 -17.16
C GLU A 382 -6.98 -6.81 -16.89
N LEU A 383 -7.23 -6.43 -15.63
CA LEU A 383 -8.38 -5.62 -15.24
C LEU A 383 -8.42 -4.27 -15.96
N ALA A 384 -7.29 -3.59 -16.13
CA ALA A 384 -7.23 -2.33 -16.88
C ALA A 384 -7.79 -2.48 -18.31
N GLY A 385 -7.61 -3.66 -18.92
CA GLY A 385 -8.14 -4.01 -20.24
C GLY A 385 -9.65 -4.21 -20.29
N VAL A 386 -10.29 -4.67 -19.20
CA VAL A 386 -11.69 -5.12 -19.21
C VAL A 386 -12.63 -4.27 -18.37
N LEU A 387 -12.12 -3.50 -17.42
CA LEU A 387 -12.93 -2.72 -16.50
C LEU A 387 -13.89 -1.78 -17.24
N ILE A 388 -15.15 -1.75 -16.82
CA ILE A 388 -16.18 -0.89 -17.38
C ILE A 388 -16.52 0.18 -16.35
N PHE A 389 -16.55 1.44 -16.78
CA PHE A 389 -17.08 2.53 -15.96
C PHE A 389 -18.59 2.63 -16.14
N GLU A 390 -19.34 2.57 -15.03
CA GLU A 390 -20.79 2.68 -15.00
C GLU A 390 -21.21 3.80 -14.05
N SER A 391 -22.10 4.70 -14.48
CA SER A 391 -22.60 5.80 -13.66
C SER A 391 -24.12 5.89 -13.71
N HIS A 392 -24.70 6.27 -12.58
CA HIS A 392 -26.14 6.33 -12.37
C HIS A 392 -26.52 7.64 -11.66
N PRO A 393 -27.37 8.48 -12.27
CA PRO A 393 -27.59 9.84 -11.79
C PRO A 393 -28.56 9.94 -10.60
N LYS A 394 -29.42 8.94 -10.37
CA LYS A 394 -30.54 9.04 -9.41
C LYS A 394 -30.44 8.01 -8.29
N ALA A 395 -30.63 8.48 -7.05
CA ALA A 395 -30.93 7.65 -5.89
C ALA A 395 -32.18 6.79 -6.12
N GLY A 396 -32.25 5.65 -5.43
CA GLY A 396 -33.34 4.68 -5.56
C GLY A 396 -33.26 3.79 -6.81
N THR A 397 -32.31 4.03 -7.71
CA THR A 397 -32.06 3.15 -8.86
C THR A 397 -31.63 1.77 -8.37
N VAL A 398 -32.32 0.72 -8.82
CA VAL A 398 -31.97 -0.68 -8.51
C VAL A 398 -30.92 -1.15 -9.51
N LEU A 399 -29.77 -1.58 -9.01
CA LEU A 399 -28.66 -2.06 -9.85
C LEU A 399 -28.87 -3.52 -10.28
N PHE A 400 -29.35 -4.35 -9.35
CA PHE A 400 -29.85 -5.71 -9.59
C PHE A 400 -30.71 -6.18 -8.42
N ASN A 401 -31.54 -7.20 -8.64
CA ASN A 401 -32.41 -7.78 -7.63
C ASN A 401 -31.89 -9.11 -7.07
N GLN A 402 -32.22 -9.38 -5.81
CA GLN A 402 -32.07 -10.70 -5.21
C GLN A 402 -32.81 -11.77 -6.05
N GLY A 403 -32.15 -12.90 -6.30
CA GLY A 403 -32.66 -13.98 -7.13
C GLY A 403 -32.25 -13.91 -8.61
N GLU A 404 -31.74 -12.77 -9.10
CA GLU A 404 -31.25 -12.64 -10.48
C GLU A 404 -29.94 -13.39 -10.69
N GLU A 405 -29.59 -13.69 -11.94
CA GLU A 405 -28.28 -14.27 -12.27
C GLU A 405 -27.16 -13.26 -12.01
N GLY A 406 -26.04 -13.72 -11.44
CA GLY A 406 -24.88 -12.88 -11.24
C GLY A 406 -24.08 -12.66 -12.52
N THR A 407 -24.17 -11.47 -13.12
CA THR A 407 -23.45 -11.14 -14.36
C THR A 407 -22.16 -10.34 -14.15
N SER A 408 -22.04 -9.63 -13.02
CA SER A 408 -20.96 -8.64 -12.84
C SER A 408 -20.52 -8.47 -11.38
N TRP A 409 -19.28 -8.04 -11.18
CA TRP A 409 -18.71 -7.59 -9.90
C TRP A 409 -18.53 -6.08 -9.94
N TYR A 410 -18.81 -5.40 -8.83
CA TYR A 410 -18.83 -3.94 -8.75
C TYR A 410 -17.94 -3.42 -7.62
N ILE A 411 -17.27 -2.30 -7.87
CA ILE A 411 -16.52 -1.50 -6.88
C ILE A 411 -17.04 -0.07 -6.95
N ILE A 412 -17.30 0.53 -5.78
CA ILE A 412 -17.86 1.88 -5.69
C ILE A 412 -16.72 2.90 -5.79
N LEU A 413 -16.73 3.72 -6.86
CA LEU A 413 -15.82 4.86 -7.01
C LEU A 413 -16.38 6.13 -6.39
N LYS A 414 -17.68 6.36 -6.55
CA LYS A 414 -18.39 7.53 -6.02
C LYS A 414 -19.76 7.13 -5.50
N GLY A 415 -20.15 7.69 -4.37
CA GLY A 415 -21.50 7.54 -3.81
C GLY A 415 -21.65 6.35 -2.86
N SER A 416 -22.89 5.90 -2.67
CA SER A 416 -23.26 4.85 -1.73
C SER A 416 -24.49 4.05 -2.17
N VAL A 417 -24.57 2.80 -1.71
CA VAL A 417 -25.68 1.88 -2.01
C VAL A 417 -26.18 1.16 -0.75
N ASN A 418 -27.45 0.80 -0.75
CA ASN A 418 -28.07 -0.04 0.26
C ASN A 418 -28.06 -1.51 -0.21
N VAL A 419 -27.67 -2.43 0.69
CA VAL A 419 -27.79 -3.87 0.50
C VAL A 419 -29.10 -4.35 1.10
N VAL A 420 -30.02 -4.83 0.27
CA VAL A 420 -31.39 -5.18 0.68
C VAL A 420 -31.62 -6.69 0.53
N ILE A 421 -32.13 -7.34 1.59
CA ILE A 421 -32.51 -8.75 1.58
C ILE A 421 -33.99 -8.88 1.91
N TYR A 422 -34.72 -9.67 1.12
CA TYR A 422 -36.14 -9.93 1.35
C TYR A 422 -36.38 -10.49 2.76
N GLY A 423 -37.35 -9.90 3.46
CA GLY A 423 -37.67 -10.26 4.85
C GLY A 423 -36.74 -9.67 5.92
N LYS A 424 -35.56 -9.15 5.56
CA LYS A 424 -34.63 -8.48 6.49
C LYS A 424 -34.53 -6.96 6.28
N GLY A 425 -34.92 -6.46 5.10
CA GLY A 425 -34.80 -5.05 4.77
C GLY A 425 -33.35 -4.66 4.43
N VAL A 426 -32.94 -3.45 4.79
CA VAL A 426 -31.57 -2.96 4.57
C VAL A 426 -30.63 -3.59 5.60
N VAL A 427 -29.69 -4.40 5.13
CA VAL A 427 -28.72 -5.12 5.99
C VAL A 427 -27.53 -4.23 6.34
N CYS A 428 -27.02 -3.49 5.37
CA CYS A 428 -25.93 -2.52 5.53
C CYS A 428 -25.90 -1.52 4.36
N THR A 429 -25.12 -0.45 4.53
CA THR A 429 -24.78 0.54 3.49
C THR A 429 -23.33 0.40 3.09
N LEU A 430 -23.07 0.50 1.79
CA LEU A 430 -21.72 0.48 1.21
C LEU A 430 -21.38 1.86 0.67
N HIS A 431 -20.11 2.26 0.77
CA HIS A 431 -19.59 3.55 0.35
C HIS A 431 -18.39 3.40 -0.60
N GLU A 432 -17.85 4.51 -1.06
CA GLU A 432 -16.64 4.53 -1.90
C GLU A 432 -15.51 3.67 -1.33
N GLY A 433 -14.93 2.84 -2.20
CA GLY A 433 -13.90 1.86 -1.84
C GLY A 433 -14.46 0.47 -1.49
N ASP A 434 -15.76 0.35 -1.17
CA ASP A 434 -16.40 -0.94 -0.93
C ASP A 434 -16.69 -1.68 -2.26
N ASP A 435 -16.82 -3.01 -2.17
CA ASP A 435 -17.10 -3.88 -3.31
C ASP A 435 -18.20 -4.91 -3.01
N PHE A 436 -18.94 -5.32 -4.06
CA PHE A 436 -20.07 -6.23 -3.92
C PHE A 436 -20.37 -7.05 -5.19
N GLY A 437 -21.08 -8.16 -5.02
CA GLY A 437 -21.55 -8.99 -6.12
C GLY A 437 -20.51 -9.97 -6.69
N LYS A 438 -19.37 -10.15 -6.02
CA LYS A 438 -18.31 -11.10 -6.42
C LYS A 438 -18.76 -12.56 -6.38
N LEU A 439 -19.56 -12.93 -5.39
CA LEU A 439 -19.92 -14.33 -5.10
C LEU A 439 -20.57 -15.05 -6.29
N ALA A 440 -21.56 -14.41 -6.90
CA ALA A 440 -22.36 -15.01 -7.97
C ALA A 440 -21.57 -15.25 -9.28
N LEU A 441 -20.38 -14.66 -9.41
CA LEU A 441 -19.45 -14.96 -10.51
C LEU A 441 -18.67 -16.25 -10.29
N VAL A 442 -18.50 -16.67 -9.04
CA VAL A 442 -17.64 -17.81 -8.65
C VAL A 442 -18.43 -19.11 -8.60
N ASN A 443 -19.69 -19.05 -8.12
CA ASN A 443 -20.48 -20.24 -7.82
C ASN A 443 -21.70 -20.44 -8.75
N ASP A 444 -21.87 -19.58 -9.76
CA ASP A 444 -23.05 -19.56 -10.64
C ASP A 444 -24.40 -19.51 -9.91
N ALA A 445 -24.40 -19.05 -8.65
CA ALA A 445 -25.60 -18.94 -7.83
C ALA A 445 -26.33 -17.61 -8.12
N PRO A 446 -27.66 -17.54 -7.87
CA PRO A 446 -28.39 -16.29 -7.96
C PRO A 446 -27.91 -15.26 -6.93
N ARG A 447 -28.20 -13.98 -7.18
CA ARG A 447 -27.90 -12.86 -6.26
C ARG A 447 -28.55 -13.10 -4.90
N ALA A 448 -27.75 -13.07 -3.84
CA ALA A 448 -28.22 -13.22 -2.46
C ALA A 448 -28.89 -11.95 -1.89
N ALA A 449 -28.73 -10.80 -2.55
CA ALA A 449 -29.29 -9.52 -2.13
C ALA A 449 -29.58 -8.62 -3.34
N SER A 450 -30.46 -7.64 -3.15
CA SER A 450 -30.67 -6.52 -4.08
C SER A 450 -29.75 -5.36 -3.73
N ILE A 451 -29.32 -4.60 -4.73
CA ILE A 451 -28.51 -3.39 -4.55
C ILE A 451 -29.28 -2.18 -5.08
N VAL A 452 -29.46 -1.18 -4.21
CA VAL A 452 -30.22 0.04 -4.52
C VAL A 452 -29.36 1.26 -4.21
N LEU A 453 -29.28 2.21 -5.13
CA LEU A 453 -28.52 3.45 -4.91
C LEU A 453 -29.11 4.27 -3.76
N ARG A 454 -28.23 4.71 -2.85
CA ARG A 454 -28.62 5.52 -1.69
C ARG A 454 -28.60 7.02 -2.00
N GLU A 455 -27.72 7.43 -2.91
CA GLU A 455 -27.57 8.84 -3.31
C GLU A 455 -27.47 9.03 -4.82
N ASP A 456 -27.58 10.29 -5.25
CA ASP A 456 -27.48 10.68 -6.65
C ASP A 456 -26.03 10.60 -7.15
N ASN A 457 -25.85 10.44 -8.47
CA ASN A 457 -24.54 10.42 -9.14
C ASN A 457 -23.54 9.38 -8.59
N CYS A 458 -23.98 8.14 -8.42
CA CYS A 458 -23.09 7.04 -8.03
C CYS A 458 -22.28 6.54 -9.22
N HIS A 459 -21.00 6.24 -9.00
CA HIS A 459 -20.05 5.74 -10.00
C HIS A 459 -19.48 4.39 -9.56
N PHE A 460 -19.38 3.47 -10.51
CA PHE A 460 -18.91 2.11 -10.28
C PHE A 460 -17.87 1.70 -11.32
N LEU A 461 -16.89 0.92 -10.85
CA LEU A 461 -16.13 0.03 -11.72
C LEU A 461 -16.83 -1.32 -11.78
N ARG A 462 -17.02 -1.85 -12.98
CA ARG A 462 -17.68 -3.13 -13.23
C ARG A 462 -16.75 -4.09 -13.98
N VAL A 463 -16.74 -5.34 -13.55
CA VAL A 463 -16.12 -6.46 -14.27
C VAL A 463 -17.20 -7.49 -14.57
N ASP A 464 -17.38 -7.82 -15.84
CA ASP A 464 -18.38 -8.80 -16.27
C ASP A 464 -17.86 -10.24 -16.07
N LYS A 465 -18.79 -11.18 -15.87
CA LYS A 465 -18.50 -12.59 -15.53
C LYS A 465 -17.57 -13.28 -16.52
N GLU A 466 -17.76 -13.03 -17.82
CA GLU A 466 -16.94 -13.63 -18.88
C GLU A 466 -15.49 -13.18 -18.78
N ASP A 467 -15.26 -11.88 -18.61
CA ASP A 467 -13.93 -11.30 -18.44
C ASP A 467 -13.31 -11.72 -17.10
N PHE A 468 -14.08 -11.72 -16.01
CA PHE A 468 -13.64 -12.18 -14.70
C PHE A 468 -13.11 -13.63 -14.77
N ASN A 469 -13.89 -14.52 -15.36
CA ASN A 469 -13.50 -15.92 -15.53
C ASN A 469 -12.36 -16.10 -16.54
N ARG A 470 -12.28 -15.27 -17.59
CA ARG A 470 -11.16 -15.28 -18.54
C ARG A 470 -9.86 -14.92 -17.83
N ILE A 471 -9.84 -13.84 -17.05
CA ILE A 471 -8.65 -13.39 -16.31
C ILE A 471 -8.16 -14.49 -15.35
N LEU A 472 -9.08 -15.13 -14.61
CA LEU A 472 -8.71 -16.24 -13.72
C LEU A 472 -8.08 -17.42 -14.49
N ARG A 473 -8.63 -17.78 -15.65
CA ARG A 473 -8.07 -18.84 -16.50
C ARG A 473 -6.73 -18.44 -17.09
N ASP A 474 -6.57 -17.22 -17.56
CA ASP A 474 -5.36 -16.73 -18.22
C ASP A 474 -4.20 -16.62 -17.21
N VAL A 475 -4.50 -16.19 -15.97
CA VAL A 475 -3.52 -16.21 -14.87
C VAL A 475 -3.07 -17.63 -14.57
N GLU A 476 -3.99 -18.60 -14.46
CA GLU A 476 -3.62 -20.00 -14.22
C GLU A 476 -2.87 -20.61 -15.43
N ALA A 477 -3.24 -20.27 -16.66
CA ALA A 477 -2.56 -20.73 -17.87
C ALA A 477 -1.14 -20.16 -18.01
N ASN A 478 -0.89 -18.97 -17.48
CA ASN A 478 0.42 -18.35 -17.43
C ASN A 478 1.23 -18.73 -16.18
N THR A 479 0.63 -19.50 -15.26
CA THR A 479 1.29 -19.98 -14.05
C THR A 479 1.76 -21.42 -14.26
N VAL A 480 3.02 -21.70 -13.95
CA VAL A 480 3.58 -23.05 -13.93
C VAL A 480 3.86 -23.41 -12.48
N ARG A 481 3.20 -24.47 -11.98
CA ARG A 481 3.38 -24.99 -10.64
C ARG A 481 4.13 -26.31 -10.71
N LEU A 482 5.34 -26.34 -10.20
CA LEU A 482 6.11 -27.57 -9.99
C LEU A 482 5.68 -28.16 -8.65
N LYS A 483 5.29 -29.44 -8.68
CA LYS A 483 4.83 -30.18 -7.50
C LYS A 483 5.77 -31.30 -7.15
N GLU A 484 6.07 -31.45 -5.87
CA GLU A 484 6.69 -32.63 -5.28
C GLU A 484 5.82 -33.10 -4.12
N HIS A 485 5.51 -34.40 -4.07
CA HIS A 485 4.61 -34.97 -3.06
C HIS A 485 3.25 -34.26 -2.97
N ASP A 486 2.66 -33.91 -4.13
CA ASP A 486 1.39 -33.17 -4.27
C ASP A 486 1.34 -31.77 -3.66
N GLN A 487 2.49 -31.22 -3.23
CA GLN A 487 2.63 -29.85 -2.77
C GLN A 487 3.30 -28.97 -3.82
N ASP A 488 2.83 -27.73 -3.98
CA ASP A 488 3.46 -26.73 -4.84
C ASP A 488 4.82 -26.33 -4.24
N VAL A 489 5.93 -26.70 -4.90
CA VAL A 489 7.31 -26.42 -4.43
C VAL A 489 8.02 -25.31 -5.21
N LEU A 490 7.53 -24.97 -6.41
CA LEU A 490 7.99 -23.79 -7.16
C LEU A 490 6.85 -23.30 -8.07
N VAL A 491 6.50 -22.03 -7.95
CA VAL A 491 5.48 -21.36 -8.76
C VAL A 491 6.18 -20.32 -9.62
N LEU A 492 6.00 -20.46 -10.93
CA LEU A 492 6.58 -19.58 -11.94
C LEU A 492 5.46 -18.87 -12.69
N GLU A 493 5.65 -17.61 -13.02
CA GLU A 493 4.75 -16.86 -13.90
C GLU A 493 5.46 -16.57 -15.23
N LYS A 494 4.80 -16.88 -16.33
CA LYS A 494 5.30 -16.60 -17.67
C LYS A 494 5.32 -15.09 -17.91
N ILE A 495 6.47 -14.54 -18.25
CA ILE A 495 6.55 -13.14 -18.68
C ILE A 495 5.83 -13.03 -20.04
N PRO A 496 4.80 -12.17 -20.16
CA PRO A 496 4.20 -11.89 -21.45
C PRO A 496 5.29 -11.36 -22.38
N ALA A 497 5.45 -11.99 -23.55
CA ALA A 497 6.32 -11.46 -24.58
C ALA A 497 5.70 -10.15 -25.07
N GLY A 498 6.13 -9.01 -24.50
CA GLY A 498 5.77 -7.71 -25.05
C GLY A 498 6.10 -7.71 -26.54
N ASN A 499 5.22 -7.15 -27.38
CA ASN A 499 5.35 -7.06 -28.84
C ASN A 499 6.67 -6.37 -29.26
N ARG A 500 7.79 -7.08 -29.16
CA ARG A 500 9.04 -6.75 -29.83
C ARG A 500 9.01 -7.48 -31.15
N VAL A 501 8.83 -6.72 -32.23
CA VAL A 501 8.96 -7.19 -33.60
C VAL A 501 10.34 -7.85 -33.75
N SER A 502 10.38 -9.18 -33.69
CA SER A 502 11.60 -9.96 -33.91
C SER A 502 11.84 -10.11 -35.40
N ASN A 503 12.36 -9.05 -36.02
CA ASN A 503 13.12 -9.21 -37.27
C ASN A 503 14.52 -9.73 -36.90
N GLN A 504 14.65 -11.05 -36.72
CA GLN A 504 15.86 -11.85 -37.01
C GLN A 504 15.66 -13.32 -36.60
N GLY A 505 15.79 -14.22 -37.58
CA GLY A 505 16.39 -15.55 -37.46
C GLY A 505 15.83 -16.55 -36.43
N ASN A 506 14.98 -17.46 -36.92
CA ASN A 506 14.77 -18.89 -36.55
C ASN A 506 15.39 -19.44 -35.24
N SER A 507 15.12 -18.78 -34.11
CA SER A 507 15.31 -19.34 -32.77
C SER A 507 13.99 -19.20 -32.01
N GLN A 508 13.48 -20.30 -31.46
CA GLN A 508 12.22 -20.30 -30.71
C GLN A 508 12.27 -19.20 -29.64
N PRO A 509 11.19 -18.41 -29.44
CA PRO A 509 11.15 -17.44 -28.37
C PRO A 509 11.24 -18.20 -27.04
N GLN A 510 12.40 -18.20 -26.39
CA GLN A 510 12.55 -18.72 -25.02
C GLN A 510 11.62 -17.90 -24.13
N HIS A 511 10.52 -18.52 -23.71
CA HIS A 511 9.62 -17.94 -22.73
C HIS A 511 10.40 -17.71 -21.44
N LYS A 512 10.51 -16.45 -21.03
CA LYS A 512 11.14 -16.06 -19.77
C LYS A 512 10.09 -16.19 -18.68
N TYR A 513 10.42 -16.83 -17.57
CA TYR A 513 9.55 -17.00 -16.42
C TYR A 513 10.10 -16.22 -15.23
N ILE A 514 9.23 -15.77 -14.33
CA ILE A 514 9.56 -15.14 -13.05
C ILE A 514 9.18 -16.11 -11.94
N VAL A 515 10.04 -16.23 -10.93
CA VAL A 515 9.75 -16.99 -9.72
C VAL A 515 8.79 -16.20 -8.84
N MET A 516 7.62 -16.78 -8.55
CA MET A 516 6.57 -16.17 -7.71
C MET A 516 6.63 -16.66 -6.26
N SER A 517 6.93 -17.94 -6.05
CA SER A 517 7.16 -18.55 -4.75
C SER A 517 7.83 -19.91 -4.94
N GLY A 518 8.48 -20.44 -3.91
CA GLY A 518 9.06 -21.78 -3.93
C GLY A 518 9.88 -22.08 -2.70
N THR A 519 10.28 -23.33 -2.53
CA THR A 519 11.21 -23.71 -1.47
C THR A 519 12.61 -23.14 -1.77
N PRO A 520 13.43 -22.82 -0.75
CA PRO A 520 14.77 -22.28 -0.96
C PRO A 520 15.62 -23.12 -1.93
N GLU A 521 15.51 -24.45 -1.84
CA GLU A 521 16.20 -25.42 -2.68
C GLU A 521 15.76 -25.31 -4.14
N LYS A 522 14.44 -25.28 -4.39
CA LYS A 522 13.89 -25.22 -5.76
C LYS A 522 14.10 -23.88 -6.43
N ILE A 523 14.08 -22.80 -5.67
CA ILE A 523 14.43 -21.48 -6.18
C ILE A 523 15.90 -21.46 -6.61
N LEU A 524 16.81 -21.96 -5.77
CA LEU A 524 18.24 -22.04 -6.07
C LEU A 524 18.51 -22.93 -7.29
N GLU A 525 17.90 -24.11 -7.35
CA GLU A 525 17.97 -25.04 -8.48
C GLU A 525 17.54 -24.33 -9.77
N HIS A 526 16.37 -23.67 -9.76
CA HIS A 526 15.87 -22.94 -10.91
C HIS A 526 16.82 -21.80 -11.38
N PHE A 527 17.38 -21.02 -10.44
CA PHE A 527 18.35 -19.98 -10.78
C PHE A 527 19.63 -20.56 -11.40
N LEU A 528 20.14 -21.66 -10.87
CA LEU A 528 21.29 -22.36 -11.42
C LEU A 528 20.99 -22.93 -12.80
N GLU A 529 19.81 -23.50 -13.04
CA GLU A 529 19.45 -24.08 -14.33
C GLU A 529 19.26 -23.03 -15.43
N THR A 530 18.67 -21.88 -15.08
CA THR A 530 18.37 -20.79 -16.01
C THR A 530 19.54 -19.83 -16.23
N MET A 531 20.62 -19.95 -15.46
CA MET A 531 21.81 -19.12 -15.60
C MET A 531 22.49 -19.35 -16.95
N ARG A 532 22.47 -18.31 -17.80
CA ARG A 532 23.19 -18.31 -19.08
C ARG A 532 24.69 -18.23 -18.83
N LEU A 533 25.48 -18.96 -19.61
CA LEU A 533 26.94 -18.88 -19.62
C LEU A 533 27.34 -18.05 -20.85
N GLU A 534 27.77 -16.80 -20.65
CA GLU A 534 28.25 -15.95 -21.75
C GLU A 534 29.75 -16.15 -21.97
N ALA A 535 30.20 -16.04 -23.23
CA ALA A 535 31.55 -16.40 -23.68
C ALA A 535 32.68 -15.50 -23.15
N THR A 536 32.38 -14.39 -22.48
CA THR A 536 33.35 -13.37 -22.04
C THR A 536 34.13 -13.73 -20.78
N LEU A 537 33.80 -14.83 -20.08
CA LEU A 537 34.52 -15.32 -18.90
C LEU A 537 35.48 -16.49 -19.18
N ASN A 538 35.84 -16.71 -20.46
CA ASN A 538 36.65 -17.86 -20.86
C ASN A 538 38.07 -17.84 -20.28
N GLU A 539 38.74 -16.70 -20.10
CA GLU A 539 40.17 -16.70 -19.70
C GLU A 539 40.44 -17.20 -18.27
N ALA A 540 39.59 -16.85 -17.29
CA ALA A 540 39.73 -17.35 -15.92
C ALA A 540 39.23 -18.80 -15.76
N THR A 541 38.33 -19.25 -16.65
CA THR A 541 37.81 -20.63 -16.63
C THR A 541 38.67 -21.62 -17.41
N GLU A 542 39.50 -21.18 -18.37
CA GLU A 542 40.49 -22.05 -19.03
C GLU A 542 41.52 -22.62 -18.04
N GLN A 543 41.94 -21.86 -17.02
CA GLN A 543 42.86 -22.36 -15.98
C GLN A 543 42.21 -23.41 -15.06
N LEU A 544 40.88 -23.38 -14.91
CA LEU A 544 40.12 -24.38 -14.14
C LEU A 544 39.73 -25.61 -14.96
N LYS A 545 39.81 -25.57 -16.30
CA LYS A 545 39.48 -26.73 -17.16
C LYS A 545 40.39 -27.93 -16.91
N GLU A 546 41.66 -27.70 -16.57
CA GLU A 546 42.62 -28.77 -16.31
C GLU A 546 42.33 -29.48 -14.97
N HIS A 547 41.84 -28.73 -13.96
CA HIS A 547 41.40 -29.28 -12.67
C HIS A 547 40.03 -29.98 -12.72
N LEU A 548 39.15 -29.55 -13.62
CA LEU A 548 37.78 -30.08 -13.74
C LEU A 548 37.70 -31.39 -14.55
N LYS A 549 38.77 -31.76 -15.26
CA LYS A 549 38.83 -32.94 -16.16
C LYS A 549 38.92 -34.28 -15.42
N GLY A 550 39.21 -34.28 -14.12
CA GLY A 550 39.38 -35.48 -13.28
C GLY A 550 38.13 -35.95 -12.53
N MET A 551 36.95 -35.35 -12.76
CA MET A 551 35.72 -35.66 -12.01
C MET A 551 34.56 -35.91 -12.95
N THR A 552 34.43 -37.16 -13.39
CA THR A 552 33.38 -37.68 -14.26
C THR A 552 32.62 -38.79 -13.58
N ASP A 553 31.70 -38.42 -12.68
CA ASP A 553 30.62 -39.30 -12.24
C ASP A 553 29.48 -38.41 -11.78
N PHE A 554 28.25 -38.86 -12.03
CA PHE A 554 26.97 -38.16 -11.92
C PHE A 554 26.49 -37.39 -13.14
N ALA A 555 25.67 -38.12 -13.89
CA ALA A 555 24.64 -37.55 -14.72
C ALA A 555 23.48 -38.54 -14.82
N PRO A 556 22.28 -38.06 -15.15
CA PRO A 556 21.04 -38.81 -15.09
C PRO A 556 21.15 -40.20 -15.73
N SER A 557 20.36 -41.15 -15.23
CA SER A 557 20.38 -42.55 -15.66
C SER A 557 20.03 -42.78 -17.15
N GLN A 558 19.72 -41.71 -17.90
CA GLN A 558 19.51 -41.74 -19.35
C GLN A 558 20.35 -40.65 -20.04
N GLY A 559 21.18 -41.07 -21.00
CA GLY A 559 22.10 -40.21 -21.76
C GLY A 559 23.47 -40.88 -21.99
N THR A 560 24.16 -40.49 -23.06
CA THR A 560 25.53 -40.96 -23.38
C THR A 560 26.56 -40.38 -22.41
N GLU A 561 27.66 -41.08 -22.11
CA GLU A 561 28.69 -40.59 -21.17
C GLU A 561 29.25 -39.19 -21.53
N GLN A 562 29.25 -38.84 -22.82
CA GLN A 562 29.67 -37.51 -23.26
C GLN A 562 28.69 -36.42 -22.82
N GLU A 563 27.37 -36.63 -22.98
CA GLU A 563 26.34 -35.68 -22.52
C GLU A 563 26.37 -35.50 -21.00
N LYS A 564 26.69 -36.58 -20.29
CA LYS A 564 26.86 -36.60 -18.83
C LYS A 564 28.00 -35.68 -18.38
N MET A 565 29.16 -35.80 -19.02
CA MET A 565 30.32 -34.93 -18.76
C MET A 565 30.02 -33.46 -19.07
N ASP A 566 29.38 -33.21 -20.21
CA ASP A 566 29.06 -31.84 -20.65
C ASP A 566 28.04 -31.17 -19.73
N TYR A 567 27.04 -31.91 -19.24
CA TYR A 567 26.09 -31.43 -18.23
C TYR A 567 26.79 -31.08 -16.91
N ALA A 568 27.61 -32.00 -16.37
CA ALA A 568 28.32 -31.78 -15.12
C ALA A 568 29.28 -30.59 -15.20
N LEU A 569 29.98 -30.41 -16.32
CA LEU A 569 30.86 -29.27 -16.57
C LEU A 569 30.07 -27.95 -16.60
N ASN A 570 28.95 -27.91 -17.32
CA ASN A 570 28.11 -26.72 -17.40
C ASN A 570 27.49 -26.37 -16.05
N ASN A 571 27.01 -27.35 -15.29
CA ASN A 571 26.48 -27.13 -13.95
C ASN A 571 27.56 -26.52 -13.02
N LYS A 572 28.77 -27.09 -13.00
CA LYS A 572 29.89 -26.55 -12.21
C LYS A 572 30.22 -25.10 -12.59
N ARG A 573 30.18 -24.75 -13.89
CA ARG A 573 30.37 -23.35 -14.35
C ARG A 573 29.29 -22.41 -13.84
N ARG A 574 28.02 -22.83 -13.84
CA ARG A 574 26.90 -22.02 -13.33
C ARG A 574 27.01 -21.80 -11.82
N VAL A 575 27.38 -22.84 -11.07
CA VAL A 575 27.66 -22.73 -9.63
C VAL A 575 28.80 -21.75 -9.36
N ILE A 576 29.92 -21.84 -10.09
CA ILE A 576 31.04 -20.90 -9.93
C ILE A 576 30.60 -19.47 -10.24
N ARG A 577 29.84 -19.25 -11.31
CA ARG A 577 29.33 -17.92 -11.67
C ARG A 577 28.41 -17.36 -10.58
N LEU A 578 27.54 -18.18 -10.01
CA LEU A 578 26.68 -17.78 -8.89
C LEU A 578 27.52 -17.40 -7.65
N VAL A 579 28.51 -18.21 -7.29
CA VAL A 579 29.41 -17.95 -6.16
C VAL A 579 30.22 -16.66 -6.37
N LEU A 580 30.69 -16.39 -7.59
CA LEU A 580 31.39 -15.14 -7.92
C LEU A 580 30.47 -13.91 -7.78
N GLN A 581 29.24 -14.00 -8.27
CA GLN A 581 28.26 -12.91 -8.13
C GLN A 581 27.88 -12.68 -6.67
N TRP A 582 27.73 -13.77 -5.91
CA TRP A 582 27.50 -13.71 -4.47
C TRP A 582 28.65 -13.04 -3.72
N ALA A 583 29.89 -13.48 -3.97
CA ALA A 583 31.07 -12.92 -3.32
C ALA A 583 31.27 -11.44 -3.67
N ALA A 584 30.98 -11.05 -4.91
CA ALA A 584 31.03 -9.65 -5.33
C ALA A 584 29.95 -8.79 -4.65
N LEU A 585 28.76 -9.34 -4.38
CA LEU A 585 27.68 -8.65 -3.68
C LEU A 585 28.03 -8.41 -2.21
N TYR A 586 28.62 -9.39 -1.53
CA TYR A 586 29.00 -9.25 -0.11
C TYR A 586 30.32 -8.50 0.07
N GLY A 587 31.24 -8.60 -0.89
CA GLY A 587 32.52 -7.92 -0.90
C GLY A 587 33.28 -8.09 0.42
N ASP A 588 33.61 -6.95 1.03
CA ASP A 588 34.33 -6.86 2.30
C ASP A 588 33.61 -7.50 3.49
N LEU A 589 32.27 -7.63 3.43
CA LEU A 589 31.47 -8.19 4.53
C LEU A 589 31.64 -9.70 4.68
N LEU A 590 32.20 -10.39 3.69
CA LEU A 590 32.52 -11.82 3.82
C LEU A 590 33.42 -12.09 5.03
N GLN A 591 34.28 -11.14 5.40
CA GLN A 591 35.20 -11.26 6.53
C GLN A 591 34.48 -11.38 7.89
N GLU A 592 33.20 -11.01 7.98
CA GLU A 592 32.41 -11.11 9.21
C GLU A 592 31.67 -12.46 9.35
N ASP A 593 31.61 -13.26 8.29
CA ASP A 593 30.94 -14.56 8.28
C ASP A 593 31.97 -15.69 8.11
N GLU A 594 32.31 -16.31 9.23
CA GLU A 594 33.30 -17.41 9.27
C GLU A 594 32.89 -18.59 8.38
N ALA A 595 31.59 -18.88 8.27
CA ALA A 595 31.10 -19.98 7.43
C ALA A 595 31.24 -19.65 5.94
N ALA A 596 30.95 -18.40 5.55
CA ALA A 596 31.15 -17.91 4.19
C ALA A 596 32.63 -17.92 3.79
N MET A 597 33.52 -17.47 4.69
CA MET A 597 34.97 -17.51 4.47
C MET A 597 35.49 -18.94 4.38
N ALA A 598 35.09 -19.84 5.29
CA ALA A 598 35.48 -21.25 5.23
C ALA A 598 35.01 -21.93 3.92
N PHE A 599 33.82 -21.58 3.43
CA PHE A 599 33.30 -22.06 2.14
C PHE A 599 34.15 -21.57 0.95
N LEU A 600 34.60 -20.32 0.97
CA LEU A 600 35.44 -19.73 -0.08
C LEU A 600 36.91 -20.19 0.00
N GLU A 601 37.46 -20.40 1.19
CA GLU A 601 38.82 -20.92 1.39
C GLU A 601 38.97 -22.35 0.85
N HIS A 602 37.90 -23.14 0.89
CA HIS A 602 37.88 -24.50 0.34
C HIS A 602 37.85 -24.54 -1.21
N LYS A 603 37.67 -23.38 -1.88
CA LYS A 603 37.67 -23.23 -3.34
C LYS A 603 38.42 -21.96 -3.74
N VAL A 604 39.69 -22.10 -4.13
CA VAL A 604 40.63 -21.06 -4.62
C VAL A 604 39.95 -19.95 -5.45
N LEU A 605 39.39 -18.93 -4.78
CA LEU A 605 38.73 -17.76 -5.38
C LEU A 605 39.11 -16.44 -4.68
N LEU A 606 39.82 -16.51 -3.55
CA LEU A 606 40.23 -15.35 -2.74
C LEU A 606 41.30 -14.46 -3.38
N GLN A 607 41.92 -14.87 -4.49
CA GLN A 607 42.98 -14.09 -5.14
C GLN A 607 42.49 -12.99 -6.11
N LEU A 608 41.18 -12.92 -6.41
CA LEU A 608 40.63 -11.98 -7.40
C LEU A 608 40.06 -10.67 -6.82
N PHE A 609 39.96 -10.52 -5.49
CA PHE A 609 39.17 -9.43 -4.87
C PHE A 609 39.95 -8.44 -3.99
N ASN A 610 41.29 -8.53 -3.95
CA ASN A 610 42.11 -7.56 -3.22
C ASN A 610 42.64 -6.45 -4.15
N THR A 611 41.90 -5.36 -4.25
CA THR A 611 42.44 -4.06 -4.67
C THR A 611 42.00 -2.99 -3.67
N SER A 612 42.84 -2.74 -2.68
CA SER A 612 42.74 -1.61 -1.78
C SER A 612 43.30 -0.37 -2.46
N ASP A 613 42.50 0.69 -2.59
CA ASP A 613 42.95 2.02 -3.01
C ASP A 613 42.95 2.94 -1.77
N ASP A 614 44.15 3.35 -1.38
CA ASP A 614 44.43 3.98 -0.09
C ASP A 614 44.58 5.49 -0.30
N ARG A 615 43.55 6.28 0.03
CA ARG A 615 43.65 7.75 0.13
C ARG A 615 42.84 8.32 1.30
N ALA A 616 43.50 9.24 2.00
CA ALA A 616 43.08 9.83 3.27
C ALA A 616 41.79 10.67 3.22
N GLN A 617 41.11 10.68 4.38
CA GLN A 617 40.00 11.56 4.80
C GLN A 617 38.66 11.46 4.04
N LYS A 618 38.24 10.24 3.70
CA LYS A 618 36.81 9.94 3.46
C LYS A 618 36.26 9.09 4.60
N ARG A 619 34.97 9.24 4.93
CA ARG A 619 34.28 8.30 5.83
C ARG A 619 34.38 6.88 5.25
N GLN A 620 34.66 5.92 6.13
CA GLN A 620 34.76 4.49 5.79
C GLN A 620 33.54 3.75 6.34
N PRO A 621 33.11 2.66 5.69
CA PRO A 621 32.03 1.82 6.20
C PRO A 621 32.37 1.26 7.59
N ILE A 622 31.44 1.39 8.53
CA ILE A 622 31.58 0.81 9.87
C ILE A 622 31.16 -0.67 9.79
N ARG A 623 32.07 -1.56 10.20
CA ARG A 623 31.86 -3.01 10.25
C ARG A 623 31.40 -3.42 11.65
N GLY A 624 30.68 -4.55 11.74
CA GLY A 624 30.24 -5.12 13.02
C GLY A 624 31.42 -5.55 13.89
N SER A 625 32.49 -6.06 13.27
CA SER A 625 33.74 -6.44 13.93
C SER A 625 34.59 -5.25 14.40
N ASP A 626 34.30 -4.03 13.95
CA ASP A 626 35.07 -2.85 14.36
C ASP A 626 34.90 -2.62 15.86
N GLU A 627 35.98 -2.27 16.57
CA GLU A 627 35.89 -1.98 18.00
C GLU A 627 35.56 -0.52 18.24
N VAL A 628 34.59 -0.27 19.11
CA VAL A 628 34.19 1.06 19.53
C VAL A 628 34.62 1.35 20.96
N LEU A 629 35.18 2.54 21.17
CA LEU A 629 35.35 3.12 22.50
C LEU A 629 34.08 3.90 22.86
N PHE A 630 33.21 3.29 23.66
CA PHE A 630 31.89 3.85 23.97
C PHE A 630 31.76 4.22 25.45
N LYS A 631 31.20 5.39 25.74
CA LYS A 631 30.94 5.85 27.12
C LYS A 631 29.58 5.34 27.58
N VAL A 632 29.56 4.58 28.68
CA VAL A 632 28.33 4.17 29.37
C VAL A 632 28.26 4.88 30.70
N TYR A 633 27.18 5.64 30.92
CA TYR A 633 27.03 6.54 32.06
C TYR A 633 26.34 5.86 33.24
N CYS A 634 26.73 6.24 34.44
CA CYS A 634 26.11 5.85 35.69
C CYS A 634 25.08 6.92 36.14
N ILE A 635 24.31 6.60 37.17
CA ILE A 635 23.31 7.53 37.74
C ILE A 635 23.93 8.83 38.28
N ASP A 636 25.16 8.77 38.80
CA ASP A 636 25.91 9.92 39.32
C ASP A 636 26.57 10.75 38.22
N GLN A 637 26.22 10.51 36.96
CA GLN A 637 26.76 11.14 35.75
C GLN A 637 28.24 10.86 35.50
N THR A 638 28.87 9.97 36.26
CA THR A 638 30.17 9.40 35.89
C THR A 638 29.99 8.42 34.72
N TYR A 639 31.08 8.04 34.05
CA TYR A 639 31.01 7.07 32.96
C TYR A 639 32.17 6.11 32.95
N THR A 640 31.91 4.92 32.41
CA THR A 640 32.91 3.93 32.08
C THR A 640 33.05 3.86 30.56
N THR A 641 34.26 4.03 30.05
CA THR A 641 34.54 3.79 28.63
C THR A 641 34.77 2.29 28.42
N ILE A 642 33.92 1.62 27.66
CA ILE A 642 34.10 0.22 27.26
C ILE A 642 34.72 0.13 25.86
N ARG A 643 35.44 -0.96 25.59
CA ARG A 643 35.98 -1.31 24.27
C ARG A 643 35.34 -2.64 23.88
N VAL A 644 34.41 -2.60 22.94
CA VAL A 644 33.66 -3.77 22.49
C VAL A 644 33.40 -3.66 20.97
N PRO A 645 33.18 -4.77 20.25
CA PRO A 645 32.76 -4.72 18.84
C PRO A 645 31.48 -3.89 18.63
N VAL A 646 31.32 -3.26 17.47
CA VAL A 646 30.10 -2.51 17.12
C VAL A 646 28.87 -3.43 17.13
N SER A 647 29.01 -4.69 16.70
CA SER A 647 27.93 -5.68 16.71
C SER A 647 27.60 -6.26 18.10
N SER A 648 28.22 -5.77 19.17
CA SER A 648 28.08 -6.36 20.50
C SER A 648 26.62 -6.39 20.98
N SER A 649 26.28 -7.46 21.70
CA SER A 649 24.98 -7.58 22.37
C SER A 649 24.93 -6.73 23.65
N VAL A 650 23.72 -6.34 24.07
CA VAL A 650 23.54 -5.66 25.37
C VAL A 650 24.09 -6.49 26.52
N LYS A 651 24.03 -7.82 26.44
CA LYS A 651 24.64 -8.72 27.42
C LYS A 651 26.17 -8.55 27.50
N GLU A 652 26.85 -8.47 26.36
CA GLU A 652 28.29 -8.20 26.30
C GLU A 652 28.63 -6.80 26.82
N VAL A 653 27.80 -5.80 26.50
CA VAL A 653 27.93 -4.44 27.04
C VAL A 653 27.80 -4.44 28.57
N ILE A 654 26.81 -5.14 29.13
CA ILE A 654 26.64 -5.28 30.58
C ILE A 654 27.88 -5.93 31.20
N SER A 655 28.39 -7.01 30.59
CA SER A 655 29.60 -7.69 31.07
C SER A 655 30.81 -6.75 31.08
N ALA A 656 31.04 -6.02 29.98
CA ALA A 656 32.17 -5.10 29.86
C ALA A 656 32.10 -3.92 30.85
N VAL A 657 30.89 -3.46 31.19
CA VAL A 657 30.67 -2.44 32.21
C VAL A 657 30.88 -3.02 33.61
N ALA A 658 30.30 -4.19 33.89
CA ALA A 658 30.43 -4.88 35.18
C ALA A 658 31.89 -5.20 35.53
N ASP A 659 32.68 -5.65 34.54
CA ASP A 659 34.10 -5.96 34.69
C ASP A 659 34.92 -4.74 35.13
N LYS A 660 34.54 -3.54 34.67
CA LYS A 660 35.23 -2.29 35.01
C LYS A 660 34.73 -1.65 36.30
N LEU A 661 33.46 -1.82 36.64
CA LEU A 661 32.86 -1.30 37.86
C LEU A 661 33.03 -2.24 39.06
N GLY A 662 33.43 -3.50 38.84
CA GLY A 662 33.61 -4.50 39.90
C GLY A 662 32.29 -4.96 40.55
N SER A 663 31.15 -4.67 39.93
CA SER A 663 29.82 -5.03 40.41
C SER A 663 28.91 -5.35 39.22
N GLY A 664 28.39 -6.58 39.16
CA GLY A 664 27.67 -7.11 37.99
C GLY A 664 26.25 -7.60 38.27
N GLU A 665 25.77 -7.58 39.51
CA GLU A 665 24.45 -8.11 39.83
C GLU A 665 23.35 -7.07 39.55
N GLY A 666 22.46 -7.38 38.60
CA GLY A 666 21.22 -6.63 38.37
C GLY A 666 21.34 -5.36 37.52
N LEU A 667 22.46 -5.14 36.82
CA LEU A 667 22.63 -4.01 35.91
C LEU A 667 21.71 -4.14 34.68
N ILE A 668 21.04 -3.05 34.34
CA ILE A 668 20.29 -2.88 33.09
C ILE A 668 20.92 -1.77 32.26
N ILE A 669 20.82 -1.90 30.93
CA ILE A 669 21.21 -0.86 30.00
C ILE A 669 19.98 -0.07 29.57
N VAL A 670 20.07 1.25 29.66
CA VAL A 670 18.99 2.18 29.35
C VAL A 670 19.48 3.18 28.32
N LYS A 671 18.75 3.32 27.20
CA LYS A 671 18.92 4.47 26.32
C LYS A 671 18.05 5.62 26.84
N MET A 672 18.61 6.82 26.90
CA MET A 672 17.90 8.03 27.34
C MET A 672 18.02 9.14 26.30
N SER A 673 16.87 9.73 25.93
CA SER A 673 16.81 10.88 25.01
C SER A 673 17.12 12.20 25.72
N SER A 674 17.30 13.29 24.97
CA SER A 674 17.47 14.63 25.54
C SER A 674 16.23 15.13 26.29
N GLY A 675 15.03 14.63 25.93
CA GLY A 675 13.78 14.92 26.63
C GLY A 675 13.58 14.09 27.91
N GLY A 676 14.53 13.23 28.27
CA GLY A 676 14.43 12.37 29.47
C GLY A 676 13.58 11.11 29.29
N GLU A 677 13.18 10.77 28.05
CA GLU A 677 12.53 9.49 27.77
C GLU A 677 13.54 8.35 27.93
N LYS A 678 13.14 7.31 28.67
CA LYS A 678 13.99 6.18 29.05
C LYS A 678 13.46 4.90 28.42
N VAL A 679 14.32 4.13 27.77
CA VAL A 679 13.96 2.81 27.24
C VAL A 679 15.00 1.78 27.69
N VAL A 680 14.54 0.76 28.40
CA VAL A 680 15.37 -0.38 28.80
C VAL A 680 15.63 -1.26 27.57
N LEU A 681 16.91 -1.54 27.30
CA LEU A 681 17.32 -2.40 26.21
C LEU A 681 17.29 -3.87 26.64
N LYS A 682 16.91 -4.76 25.71
CA LYS A 682 16.84 -6.20 25.98
C LYS A 682 18.24 -6.82 25.88
N PRO A 683 18.56 -7.87 26.66
CA PRO A 683 19.89 -8.49 26.63
C PRO A 683 20.36 -9.01 25.26
N HIS A 684 19.42 -9.36 24.38
CA HIS A 684 19.67 -9.86 23.03
C HIS A 684 19.68 -8.76 21.95
N ASP A 685 19.43 -7.49 22.31
CA ASP A 685 19.57 -6.39 21.37
C ASP A 685 21.05 -6.23 21.00
N VAL A 686 21.35 -6.01 19.71
CA VAL A 686 22.70 -5.91 19.15
C VAL A 686 22.93 -4.56 18.49
N SER A 687 24.18 -4.10 18.41
CA SER A 687 24.57 -2.85 17.73
C SER A 687 23.82 -1.61 18.20
N VAL A 688 23.59 -1.50 19.51
CA VAL A 688 22.74 -0.46 20.10
C VAL A 688 23.33 0.96 20.00
N PHE A 689 24.64 1.08 19.78
CA PHE A 689 25.37 2.36 19.78
C PHE A 689 24.90 3.33 18.69
N THR A 690 24.61 2.81 17.49
CA THR A 690 24.17 3.60 16.33
C THR A 690 22.65 3.82 16.29
N THR A 691 21.91 3.25 17.24
CA THR A 691 20.43 3.34 17.33
C THR A 691 19.94 4.44 18.28
N LEU A 692 20.87 5.16 18.91
CA LEU A 692 20.56 6.28 19.79
C LEU A 692 20.03 7.47 18.98
N SER A 693 19.24 8.33 19.63
CA SER A 693 18.91 9.64 19.07
C SER A 693 20.18 10.50 18.97
N VAL A 694 20.12 11.61 18.21
CA VAL A 694 21.26 12.51 17.96
C VAL A 694 22.00 12.90 19.26
N ASN A 695 21.25 13.26 20.30
CA ASN A 695 21.78 13.58 21.64
C ASN A 695 21.51 12.47 22.67
N GLY A 696 21.17 11.27 22.20
CA GLY A 696 20.91 10.12 23.06
C GLY A 696 22.18 9.66 23.78
N ARG A 697 22.02 9.09 24.97
CA ARG A 697 23.11 8.52 25.77
C ARG A 697 22.70 7.17 26.34
N LEU A 698 23.72 6.36 26.62
CA LEU A 698 23.55 5.01 27.15
C LEU A 698 23.95 4.99 28.63
N PHE A 699 23.08 4.44 29.46
CA PHE A 699 23.26 4.36 30.91
C PHE A 699 23.29 2.90 31.36
N ALA A 700 24.07 2.64 32.40
CA ALA A 700 24.03 1.40 33.16
C ALA A 700 23.62 1.73 34.61
N CYS A 701 22.52 1.13 35.06
CA CYS A 701 22.08 1.28 36.45
C CYS A 701 21.41 0.00 36.95
N PRO A 702 21.32 -0.19 38.28
CA PRO A 702 20.41 -1.16 38.88
C PRO A 702 18.94 -0.83 38.54
N ARG A 703 18.08 -1.86 38.50
CA ARG A 703 16.67 -1.72 38.09
C ARG A 703 15.85 -0.85 39.06
N ASP A 704 16.19 -0.84 40.33
CA ASP A 704 15.58 0.01 41.38
C ASP A 704 15.90 1.50 41.22
N GLN A 705 16.96 1.84 40.47
CA GLN A 705 17.40 3.22 40.25
C GLN A 705 16.95 3.81 38.91
N PHE A 706 16.17 3.05 38.13
CA PHE A 706 15.71 3.44 36.80
C PHE A 706 14.95 4.79 36.78
N ASP A 707 14.04 4.98 37.74
CA ASP A 707 13.21 6.19 37.81
C ASP A 707 14.02 7.44 38.17
N SER A 708 15.16 7.28 38.84
CA SER A 708 16.04 8.37 39.27
C SER A 708 17.05 8.83 38.20
N LEU A 709 17.18 8.12 37.07
CA LEU A 709 18.01 8.57 35.95
C LEU A 709 17.55 9.92 35.40
N ALA A 710 18.49 10.82 35.12
CA ALA A 710 18.24 12.14 34.54
C ALA A 710 19.20 12.42 33.37
N PRO A 711 18.75 13.16 32.34
CA PRO A 711 19.61 13.57 31.23
C PRO A 711 20.87 14.30 31.67
N LEU A 712 21.95 14.14 30.90
CA LEU A 712 23.18 14.90 31.10
C LEU A 712 23.01 16.31 30.52
N PRO A 713 23.69 17.33 31.09
CA PRO A 713 23.69 18.69 30.52
C PRO A 713 24.11 18.75 29.05
N GLU A 714 25.02 17.86 28.63
CA GLU A 714 25.48 17.76 27.22
C GLU A 714 24.37 17.32 26.25
N GLN A 715 23.30 16.68 26.73
CA GLN A 715 22.19 16.22 25.89
C GLN A 715 21.22 17.35 25.51
N GLU A 716 21.22 18.46 26.24
CA GLU A 716 20.37 19.63 25.98
C GLU A 716 20.77 20.36 24.69
N GLY A 717 21.99 20.13 24.20
CA GLY A 717 22.51 20.76 22.98
C GLY A 717 23.05 22.17 23.23
N PRO A 718 23.30 22.95 22.16
CA PRO A 718 23.89 24.28 22.30
C PRO A 718 22.89 25.30 22.85
N SER A 719 23.33 26.13 23.80
CA SER A 719 22.53 27.22 24.38
C SER A 719 22.47 28.50 23.53
N ALA A 720 23.35 28.61 22.53
CA ALA A 720 23.42 29.74 21.61
C ALA A 720 23.46 29.27 20.15
N GLY A 721 22.80 30.02 19.27
CA GLY A 721 22.78 29.74 17.83
C GLY A 721 24.11 30.07 17.13
N THR A 722 24.32 29.45 15.98
CA THR A 722 25.55 29.59 15.15
C THR A 722 25.33 30.44 13.89
N VAL A 723 24.27 31.26 13.86
CA VAL A 723 23.88 32.05 12.67
C VAL A 723 25.02 32.95 12.19
N GLY A 724 25.73 33.62 13.09
CA GLY A 724 26.86 34.49 12.73
C GLY A 724 28.03 33.79 12.04
N THR A 725 28.09 32.46 12.07
CA THR A 725 29.07 31.66 11.31
C THR A 725 28.53 31.26 9.93
N PHE A 726 27.34 30.67 9.88
CA PHE A 726 26.77 30.15 8.63
C PHE A 726 26.17 31.23 7.72
N GLU A 727 25.76 32.38 8.27
CA GLU A 727 25.26 33.52 7.49
C GLU A 727 26.33 34.13 6.59
N LEU A 728 27.60 34.00 6.97
CA LEU A 728 28.74 34.44 6.17
C LEU A 728 29.06 33.47 5.01
N MET A 729 28.41 32.32 4.96
CA MET A 729 28.60 31.30 3.92
C MET A 729 27.51 31.40 2.86
N SER A 730 27.86 31.13 1.60
CA SER A 730 26.85 31.09 0.55
C SER A 730 25.93 29.88 0.72
N SER A 731 24.64 30.04 0.41
CA SER A 731 23.69 28.92 0.46
C SER A 731 24.09 27.77 -0.48
N LYS A 732 24.76 28.09 -1.60
CA LYS A 732 25.27 27.09 -2.55
C LYS A 732 26.41 26.27 -1.95
N ASP A 733 27.35 26.93 -1.27
CA ASP A 733 28.49 26.24 -0.66
C ASP A 733 28.04 25.33 0.49
N LEU A 734 27.11 25.81 1.32
CA LEU A 734 26.49 24.98 2.37
C LEU A 734 25.82 23.75 1.79
N ALA A 735 24.96 23.92 0.77
CA ALA A 735 24.29 22.81 0.11
C ALA A 735 25.29 21.84 -0.52
N HIS A 736 26.36 22.34 -1.14
CA HIS A 736 27.39 21.51 -1.75
C HIS A 736 28.14 20.67 -0.71
N GLN A 737 28.56 21.27 0.42
CA GLN A 737 29.23 20.54 1.49
C GLN A 737 28.32 19.51 2.16
N MET A 738 27.04 19.86 2.40
CA MET A 738 26.06 18.90 2.90
C MET A 738 25.89 17.73 1.93
N THR A 739 25.78 18.01 0.63
CA THR A 739 25.62 16.97 -0.39
C THR A 739 26.84 16.03 -0.43
N ILE A 740 28.06 16.56 -0.33
CA ILE A 740 29.27 15.72 -0.26
C ILE A 740 29.22 14.81 0.97
N TYR A 741 28.91 15.40 2.13
CA TYR A 741 28.82 14.66 3.39
C TYR A 741 27.74 13.56 3.34
N ASP A 742 26.57 13.87 2.80
CA ASP A 742 25.46 12.93 2.66
C ASP A 742 25.83 11.79 1.69
N TRP A 743 26.53 12.10 0.59
CA TRP A 743 27.03 11.07 -0.33
C TRP A 743 28.05 10.15 0.31
N GLU A 744 28.95 10.68 1.15
CA GLU A 744 29.91 9.85 1.89
C GLU A 744 29.20 8.91 2.86
N LEU A 745 28.21 9.39 3.61
CA LEU A 745 27.39 8.55 4.49
C LEU A 745 26.58 7.51 3.71
N PHE A 746 25.96 7.92 2.60
CA PHE A 746 25.15 7.05 1.77
C PHE A 746 25.98 5.92 1.15
N ASN A 747 27.19 6.22 0.67
CA ASN A 747 28.11 5.22 0.11
C ASN A 747 28.67 4.25 1.17
N CYS A 748 28.57 4.57 2.46
CA CYS A 748 28.92 3.66 3.54
C CYS A 748 27.80 2.63 3.85
N VAL A 749 26.59 2.81 3.29
CA VAL A 749 25.46 1.89 3.50
C VAL A 749 25.54 0.76 2.47
N HIS A 750 25.75 -0.47 2.94
CA HIS A 750 25.80 -1.66 2.08
C HIS A 750 24.44 -1.94 1.41
N GLU A 751 24.39 -2.59 0.25
CA GLU A 751 23.13 -2.84 -0.48
C GLU A 751 22.22 -3.92 0.14
N ASP A 752 22.69 -4.65 1.17
CA ASP A 752 21.98 -5.79 1.76
C ASP A 752 20.77 -5.33 2.63
N PRO A 753 19.52 -5.61 2.19
CA PRO A 753 18.33 -5.19 2.92
C PRO A 753 18.20 -5.87 4.29
N SER A 754 18.78 -7.07 4.47
CA SER A 754 18.77 -7.75 5.78
C SER A 754 19.61 -7.04 6.82
N ARG A 755 20.46 -6.08 6.45
CA ARG A 755 21.24 -5.30 7.42
C ARG A 755 20.63 -3.92 7.64
N ASN A 756 20.01 -3.34 6.62
CA ASN A 756 19.47 -1.98 6.68
C ASN A 756 18.01 -1.89 7.13
N HIS A 757 17.22 -2.96 6.92
CA HIS A 757 15.79 -2.93 7.17
C HIS A 757 15.40 -3.85 8.32
N ARG A 758 14.75 -3.29 9.35
CA ARG A 758 14.39 -4.03 10.58
C ARG A 758 13.55 -5.28 10.31
N ALA A 759 12.58 -5.21 9.40
CA ALA A 759 11.74 -6.35 9.06
C ALA A 759 12.57 -7.53 8.52
N TYR A 760 13.48 -7.27 7.58
CA TYR A 760 14.36 -8.30 7.02
C TYR A 760 15.34 -8.83 8.08
N ARG A 761 15.91 -7.96 8.94
CA ARG A 761 16.73 -8.40 10.10
C ARG A 761 16.01 -9.40 10.98
N LEU A 762 14.77 -9.09 11.37
CA LEU A 762 13.98 -9.95 12.26
C LEU A 762 13.58 -11.26 11.58
N THR A 763 13.33 -11.25 10.27
CA THR A 763 13.05 -12.47 9.51
C THR A 763 14.30 -13.34 9.41
N VAL A 764 15.44 -12.75 9.06
CA VAL A 764 16.72 -13.48 8.92
C VAL A 764 17.20 -14.04 10.27
N ALA A 765 17.03 -13.30 11.37
CA ALA A 765 17.39 -13.76 12.71
C ALA A 765 16.58 -14.97 13.22
N LYS A 766 15.44 -15.28 12.58
CA LYS A 766 14.62 -16.47 12.87
C LYS A 766 15.00 -17.68 12.00
N LEU A 767 15.90 -17.51 11.03
CA LEU A 767 16.35 -18.59 10.16
C LEU A 767 17.50 -19.33 10.84
N ASP A 768 17.43 -20.66 10.85
CA ASP A 768 18.52 -21.51 11.32
C ASP A 768 19.59 -21.65 10.23
N PRO A 769 20.90 -21.61 10.57
CA PRO A 769 21.98 -21.81 9.61
C PRO A 769 21.91 -23.19 8.92
N PRO A 770 22.35 -23.30 7.65
CA PRO A 770 23.00 -22.25 6.86
C PRO A 770 22.00 -21.33 6.13
N ILE A 771 22.17 -20.03 6.32
CA ILE A 771 21.37 -19.01 5.63
C ILE A 771 21.91 -18.88 4.22
N ILE A 772 21.08 -19.19 3.22
CA ILE A 772 21.46 -19.02 1.81
C ILE A 772 21.71 -17.53 1.56
N PRO A 773 22.82 -17.13 0.93
CA PRO A 773 23.18 -15.72 0.85
C PRO A 773 22.30 -14.83 -0.04
N PHE A 774 21.30 -15.39 -0.71
CA PHE A 774 20.29 -14.66 -1.48
C PHE A 774 18.97 -14.52 -0.72
N MET A 775 18.85 -15.11 0.48
CA MET A 775 17.61 -15.13 1.24
C MET A 775 17.04 -13.74 1.50
N PRO A 776 17.84 -12.70 1.83
CA PRO A 776 17.35 -11.31 1.91
C PRO A 776 16.73 -10.76 0.61
N LEU A 777 17.27 -11.15 -0.55
CA LEU A 777 16.78 -10.74 -1.87
C LEU A 777 15.55 -11.57 -2.29
N LEU A 778 15.45 -12.82 -1.84
CA LEU A 778 14.30 -13.70 -2.04
C LEU A 778 13.11 -13.34 -1.14
N ILE A 779 13.35 -12.83 0.08
CA ILE A 779 12.33 -12.31 1.01
C ILE A 779 11.58 -11.11 0.42
N LYS A 780 12.11 -10.45 -0.61
CA LYS A 780 11.40 -9.40 -1.37
C LYS A 780 10.15 -9.94 -2.11
N VAL A 781 10.03 -11.27 -2.24
CA VAL A 781 8.90 -11.98 -2.86
C VAL A 781 8.05 -12.68 -1.76
N LYS A 782 7.39 -11.82 -0.96
CA LYS A 782 6.21 -12.06 -0.10
C LYS A 782 6.27 -13.00 1.12
N GLU A 783 5.43 -12.59 2.07
CA GLU A 783 5.19 -13.01 3.44
C GLU A 783 4.40 -14.33 3.54
N ASP A 784 4.93 -15.28 4.33
CA ASP A 784 4.23 -16.03 5.40
C ASP A 784 5.06 -17.29 5.72
N PHE A 785 5.82 -17.27 6.82
CA PHE A 785 6.68 -18.37 7.28
C PHE A 785 6.44 -18.68 8.78
N GLY A 786 5.17 -18.80 9.16
CA GLY A 786 4.75 -19.13 10.54
C GLY A 786 4.63 -20.63 10.84
N ASP A 787 4.20 -21.43 9.86
CA ASP A 787 3.71 -22.79 10.15
C ASP A 787 4.62 -23.94 9.66
N LEU A 788 5.75 -23.64 9.00
CA LEU A 788 6.62 -24.67 8.41
C LEU A 788 7.59 -25.33 9.42
N ILE A 789 7.80 -24.72 10.60
CA ILE A 789 8.73 -25.23 11.61
C ILE A 789 8.07 -26.32 12.49
N ALA A 790 6.74 -26.33 12.62
CA ALA A 790 6.03 -27.34 13.41
C ALA A 790 6.01 -28.74 12.73
N PHE A 791 6.22 -28.80 11.42
CA PHE A 791 6.19 -30.06 10.66
C PHE A 791 7.59 -30.66 10.43
N MET A 792 8.65 -29.86 10.47
CA MET A 792 10.05 -30.30 10.27
C MET A 792 10.60 -31.19 11.40
N LEU A 793 9.88 -31.38 12.51
CA LEU A 793 10.36 -32.07 13.71
C LEU A 793 9.57 -33.33 14.08
N GLY A 794 9.07 -34.11 13.13
CA GLY A 794 8.41 -35.37 13.44
C GLY A 794 9.30 -36.40 14.16
N CYS A 795 9.44 -36.32 15.50
CA CYS A 795 9.28 -37.40 16.50
C CYS A 795 9.80 -37.07 17.92
N SER A 796 9.29 -37.87 18.85
CA SER A 796 8.94 -37.51 20.23
C SER A 796 9.90 -38.09 21.27
N ASP A 797 11.18 -37.72 21.32
CA ASP A 797 11.99 -38.05 22.52
C ASP A 797 13.22 -37.15 22.73
N ARG A 798 13.38 -36.62 23.94
CA ARG A 798 14.31 -35.50 24.26
C ARG A 798 15.69 -35.94 24.78
N THR A 799 15.98 -37.22 24.90
CA THR A 799 17.19 -37.70 25.61
C THR A 799 18.31 -38.22 24.72
N VAL A 800 18.09 -38.40 23.41
CA VAL A 800 19.11 -38.95 22.48
C VAL A 800 19.87 -37.87 21.70
N VAL A 801 19.38 -36.62 21.68
CA VAL A 801 19.94 -35.53 20.85
C VAL A 801 21.22 -34.89 21.44
N SER A 802 21.46 -35.03 22.74
CA SER A 802 22.65 -34.44 23.40
C SER A 802 23.97 -35.16 23.09
N ALA A 803 23.95 -36.38 22.54
CA ALA A 803 25.17 -37.17 22.31
C ALA A 803 25.59 -37.23 20.83
N ALA A 804 24.75 -36.78 19.89
CA ALA A 804 24.99 -36.88 18.44
C ALA A 804 25.18 -35.53 17.72
N MET A 805 24.96 -34.40 18.40
CA MET A 805 25.11 -33.05 17.81
C MET A 805 26.55 -32.49 17.85
N GLY A 806 27.55 -33.34 18.04
CA GLY A 806 28.95 -32.93 18.03
C GLY A 806 29.60 -32.87 16.64
N ASP A 807 28.99 -33.40 15.58
CA ASP A 807 29.75 -33.74 14.37
C ASP A 807 28.96 -33.69 13.03
N ILE A 808 28.01 -32.76 12.89
CA ILE A 808 27.31 -32.57 11.60
C ILE A 808 27.40 -31.10 11.20
N THR A 809 28.51 -30.76 10.54
CA THR A 809 28.76 -29.47 9.87
C THR A 809 28.20 -29.51 8.45
N LEU A 810 28.16 -28.37 7.73
CA LEU A 810 27.86 -28.25 6.30
C LEU A 810 28.56 -29.30 5.41
N LYS A 811 29.66 -29.84 5.95
CA LYS A 811 30.37 -31.02 5.50
C LYS A 811 29.45 -32.22 5.26
N SER A 812 28.45 -32.51 6.09
CA SER A 812 27.58 -33.70 5.95
C SER A 812 26.52 -33.57 4.86
N ILE A 813 26.05 -32.35 4.55
CA ILE A 813 25.12 -32.11 3.42
C ILE A 813 25.87 -32.19 2.09
N VAL A 814 27.12 -31.72 2.08
CA VAL A 814 28.02 -31.81 0.93
C VAL A 814 28.63 -33.21 0.80
N GLU A 815 28.95 -33.91 1.89
CA GLU A 815 29.42 -35.31 1.90
C GLU A 815 28.27 -36.29 1.57
N LEU A 816 27.00 -36.00 1.89
CA LEU A 816 25.88 -36.80 1.37
C LEU A 816 25.70 -36.64 -0.16
N TYR A 817 26.15 -35.53 -0.74
CA TYR A 817 26.11 -35.29 -2.19
C TYR A 817 27.44 -35.62 -2.92
N LEU A 818 28.55 -35.81 -2.20
CA LEU A 818 29.89 -36.00 -2.77
C LEU A 818 30.71 -37.18 -2.21
N LEU A 819 30.23 -37.95 -1.24
CA LEU A 819 30.91 -39.17 -0.78
C LEU A 819 29.98 -40.37 -0.70
N LEU A 820 30.13 -41.29 -1.67
CA LEU A 820 30.33 -42.72 -1.45
C LEU A 820 30.45 -43.46 -2.82
N PRO A 821 31.46 -44.34 -3.02
CA PRO A 821 32.82 -44.28 -2.49
C PRO A 821 33.94 -44.61 -3.51
N LEU A 822 35.10 -44.01 -3.20
CA LEU A 822 36.50 -44.38 -3.47
C LEU A 822 37.12 -44.07 -4.85
#